data_AF-A0A974VUX4-F1
#
_entry.id   AF-A0A974VUX4-F1
#
_cell.length_a   1.000
_cell.length_b   1.000
_cell.length_c   1.000
_cell.angle_alpha   90.00
_cell.angle_beta   90.00
_cell.angle_gamma   90.00
#
_symmetry.space_group_name_H-M   'P 1'
#
loop_
_entity.id
_entity.type
_entity.pdbx_description
1 polymer ?
#
loop_
_entity_poly.entity_id
_entity_poly.type
_entity_poly.pdbx_seq_one_letter_code
_entity_poly.pdbx_strand_id
1 'polypeptide(L)'
;MTVLLSARLRVWPIFLVYLAFVVYGSLVPFEYRPLSLELALQRFAGIAYLHLGIGSRADWVANIVLYVPLSFLGCAALIGLRAPGVLRLLAALPVLAFCLAVAVAVEFTQIFFAPRTVSLNDLLAETLGSLAGIALFFQGRWRLADLLDAYVAGGRPSVVAVFTLYGLGYLLLSLFPYDLLVDPDELAWKLDSDNLGWLLAGDCGGWLRCGARQLGEVLAVVPLGILMALAARSLSLRRVFLIGVSLGFVLESMQIMLASGVSQGWSLVLRGAGLAAGYAAGQYLRRSGAAPVARLLRRILPWILPPYLLAVAVLNGAYPGPWLSTQEALARLDSQRWLPFYYHYYTTETAAMVSLLAQAGMYAPVGVAVWAARLGRRSGMPIAAGVAGLLALPMEFGKLWLAAGHPDFTNVVIASVSAAITLALCLWLERVLREEGAGVPAYEFATVGVTQVRRLDPDAVAVRSLPDLAFSVHPMAWLVTLTAALLMLIGFWGYPVGRPWLVLGLLAYGTLLWRNPVWLFVVLPVLLAILDLSPVTGRLWLDEFDLAVLLTLALVYPRYYRGSPAPWPNRWLRLAYYALWASWAWSTARGLWPLLEADWPVPPSSHSPLEAWRVGKGLLWVLLLVPVARRVPPALAPLAVRWFRRGWLIALVSASAVILWERQAYVGLADFDNVFRVTGPFSGMNTGGAYIEAFIAFTFPLLIAWVLQARNWLYGGLGVLAVVLSSYAMMVTFARVGYAALLVGLVPLALSLWRGRTVSSSGSKWWLFAGMVAASIAVAVPVVSGSFAQKRLTLAADDMAIRFGHWHRALGLMDRNALSGAAGMGFGQYPLLYLLRAQSEKLPGTYAVLSEGGNPYLSLGAGESVFLDQIVDIEPGKPYTLSVRMRQAQAESALSVALCHKALLYSFDCTWQRLQSETPAGQWQTLSVPLDTEKLQSSGGLYRPLKLSLQNPGGGGAIEVDDVSLKADDAVERVANGGFEQGDARWLFVADQDLAWHIHQQAVEVFFAQGVLGLLALGLVYVGLLRALWPAAGDLVSAGYAGAVSAFFVVGLLGSTLDNPRLSMLFYSGFLIAVTLTLSRCSERG
;
A
#
# COMPACT_ATOMS: atom_id res chain seq x y z
N MET A 1 9.47 -11.36 -43.47
CA MET A 1 10.21 -10.11 -43.17
C MET A 1 10.06 -9.80 -41.68
N THR A 2 10.56 -10.72 -40.86
CA THR A 2 10.08 -10.99 -39.49
C THR A 2 11.24 -10.76 -38.51
N VAL A 3 11.87 -9.57 -38.57
CA VAL A 3 13.10 -9.23 -37.80
C VAL A 3 13.10 -7.79 -37.28
N LEU A 4 11.97 -7.06 -37.31
CA LEU A 4 12.02 -5.58 -37.16
C LEU A 4 12.07 -5.02 -35.73
N LEU A 5 11.95 -5.82 -34.67
CA LEU A 5 11.92 -5.33 -33.27
C LEU A 5 12.98 -5.92 -32.32
N SER A 6 14.02 -6.59 -32.85
CA SER A 6 15.11 -7.17 -32.05
C SER A 6 16.38 -6.32 -31.90
N ALA A 7 16.46 -5.12 -32.49
CA ALA A 7 17.71 -4.33 -32.47
C ALA A 7 17.68 -3.21 -31.43
N ARG A 8 18.39 -3.39 -30.31
CA ARG A 8 18.70 -2.36 -29.30
C ARG A 8 19.10 -1.00 -29.91
N LEU A 9 19.75 -1.04 -31.09
CA LEU A 9 20.24 0.10 -31.88
C LEU A 9 19.16 1.13 -32.32
N ARG A 10 17.87 0.78 -32.34
CA ARG A 10 16.82 1.71 -32.83
C ARG A 10 16.11 2.50 -31.74
N VAL A 11 16.23 2.09 -30.46
CA VAL A 11 15.61 2.81 -29.33
C VAL A 11 16.54 3.87 -28.74
N TRP A 12 17.85 3.69 -28.89
CA TRP A 12 18.87 4.65 -28.46
C TRP A 12 18.65 6.09 -28.97
N PRO A 13 18.39 6.33 -30.27
CA PRO A 13 18.13 7.68 -30.75
C PRO A 13 16.89 8.32 -30.12
N ILE A 14 15.84 7.52 -29.89
CA ILE A 14 14.59 8.00 -29.27
C ILE A 14 14.84 8.37 -27.80
N PHE A 15 15.60 7.53 -27.08
CA PHE A 15 16.01 7.82 -25.72
C PHE A 15 16.85 9.09 -25.63
N LEU A 16 17.83 9.30 -26.52
CA LEU A 16 18.68 10.48 -26.54
C LEU A 16 17.89 11.76 -26.87
N VAL A 17 16.99 11.70 -27.85
CA VAL A 17 16.10 12.83 -28.19
C VAL A 17 15.20 13.17 -27.00
N TYR A 18 14.65 12.17 -26.32
CA TYR A 18 13.81 12.40 -25.15
C TYR A 18 14.61 12.93 -23.95
N LEU A 19 15.81 12.42 -23.70
CA LEU A 19 16.71 12.96 -22.68
C LEU A 19 17.06 14.43 -22.97
N ALA A 20 17.38 14.76 -24.23
CA ALA A 20 17.62 16.13 -24.64
C ALA A 20 16.38 17.02 -24.43
N PHE A 21 15.18 16.48 -24.70
CA PHE A 21 13.92 17.17 -24.42
C PHE A 21 13.70 17.43 -22.92
N VAL A 22 13.99 16.45 -22.05
CA VAL A 22 13.90 16.63 -20.59
C VAL A 22 14.86 17.74 -20.14
N VAL A 23 16.14 17.63 -20.50
CA VAL A 23 17.15 18.63 -20.13
C VAL A 23 16.81 20.02 -20.68
N TYR A 24 16.37 20.10 -21.94
CA TYR A 24 15.96 21.36 -22.55
C TYR A 24 14.75 21.97 -21.84
N GLY A 25 13.69 21.18 -21.64
CA GLY A 25 12.44 21.60 -21.02
C GLY A 25 12.61 22.07 -19.57
N SER A 26 13.58 21.51 -18.85
CA SER A 26 13.93 21.94 -17.49
C SER A 26 14.78 23.21 -17.44
N LEU A 27 15.45 23.61 -18.52
CA LEU A 27 16.39 24.76 -18.54
C LEU A 27 15.89 26.00 -19.31
N VAL A 28 14.89 25.88 -20.18
CA VAL A 28 14.18 27.04 -20.78
C VAL A 28 13.74 27.99 -19.64
N PRO A 29 13.82 29.32 -19.72
CA PRO A 29 14.14 30.18 -20.86
C PRO A 29 15.64 30.38 -21.15
N PHE A 30 16.55 29.67 -20.46
CA PHE A 30 18.01 29.87 -20.56
C PHE A 30 18.51 31.26 -20.12
N GLU A 31 17.85 31.90 -19.15
CA GLU A 31 18.32 33.15 -18.56
C GLU A 31 19.39 32.88 -17.49
N TYR A 32 20.63 32.68 -17.95
CA TYR A 32 21.76 32.39 -17.09
C TYR A 32 22.09 33.57 -16.16
N ARG A 33 22.15 33.29 -14.86
CA ARG A 33 22.62 34.19 -13.81
C ARG A 33 23.84 33.57 -13.14
N PRO A 34 25.04 34.15 -13.31
CA PRO A 34 26.25 33.59 -12.74
C PRO A 34 26.18 33.60 -11.21
N LEU A 35 26.46 32.45 -10.62
CA LEU A 35 26.60 32.25 -9.18
C LEU A 35 27.95 31.56 -8.93
N SER A 36 28.59 31.83 -7.79
CA SER A 36 29.76 31.05 -7.40
C SER A 36 29.34 29.61 -7.07
N LEU A 37 30.22 28.65 -7.35
CA LEU A 37 29.94 27.24 -7.09
C LEU A 37 29.64 26.98 -5.61
N GLU A 38 30.35 27.67 -4.71
CA GLU A 38 30.13 27.57 -3.26
C GLU A 38 28.72 28.02 -2.86
N LEU A 39 28.26 29.16 -3.39
CA LEU A 39 26.92 29.66 -3.11
C LEU A 39 25.83 28.76 -3.72
N ALA A 40 26.09 28.20 -4.90
CA ALA A 40 25.17 27.24 -5.53
C ALA A 40 25.05 25.95 -4.70
N LEU A 41 26.16 25.41 -4.19
CA LEU A 41 26.17 24.24 -3.31
C LEU A 41 25.45 24.50 -1.98
N GLN A 42 25.67 25.67 -1.36
CA GLN A 42 24.96 26.07 -0.14
C GLN A 42 23.44 26.19 -0.38
N ARG A 43 23.02 26.80 -1.50
CA ARG A 43 21.61 26.89 -1.87
C ARG A 43 20.99 25.53 -2.15
N PHE A 44 21.72 24.65 -2.85
CA PHE A 44 21.24 23.30 -3.14
C PHE A 44 21.12 22.44 -1.88
N ALA A 45 22.03 22.58 -0.91
CA ALA A 45 21.96 21.88 0.36
C ALA A 45 20.78 22.35 1.24
N GLY A 46 20.30 23.58 1.03
CA GLY A 46 19.21 24.20 1.78
C GLY A 46 17.85 24.21 1.06
N ILE A 47 17.66 23.41 -0.01
CA ILE A 47 16.37 23.37 -0.70
C ILE A 47 15.25 22.84 0.20
N ALA A 48 14.08 23.47 0.15
CA ALA A 48 12.96 23.19 1.04
C ALA A 48 11.90 22.28 0.40
N TYR A 49 11.06 21.70 1.26
CA TYR A 49 9.79 21.08 0.86
C TYR A 49 8.75 22.19 0.69
N LEU A 50 8.20 22.36 -0.51
CA LEU A 50 7.22 23.42 -0.78
C LEU A 50 5.79 22.94 -0.45
N HIS A 51 4.95 23.83 0.08
CA HIS A 51 3.53 23.56 0.26
C HIS A 51 2.81 23.59 -1.10
N LEU A 52 2.24 22.45 -1.49
CA LEU A 52 1.66 22.29 -2.83
C LEU A 52 0.20 22.78 -2.89
N GLY A 53 -0.01 24.02 -3.34
CA GLY A 53 -1.32 24.49 -3.83
C GLY A 53 -1.71 23.83 -5.17
N ILE A 54 -2.94 24.05 -5.65
CA ILE A 54 -3.50 23.40 -6.86
C ILE A 54 -2.56 23.51 -8.08
N GLY A 55 -2.05 24.71 -8.37
CA GLY A 55 -1.13 24.93 -9.51
C GLY A 55 0.18 24.16 -9.39
N SER A 56 0.77 24.11 -8.20
CA SER A 56 2.01 23.35 -7.97
C SER A 56 1.82 21.82 -7.98
N ARG A 57 0.59 21.31 -7.83
CA ARG A 57 0.31 19.87 -7.99
C ARG A 57 0.39 19.43 -9.46
N ALA A 58 -0.08 20.29 -10.37
CA ALA A 58 0.01 20.03 -11.81
C ALA A 58 1.47 19.96 -12.27
N ASP A 59 2.29 20.90 -11.81
CA ASP A 59 3.75 20.92 -12.05
C ASP A 59 4.43 19.67 -11.47
N TRP A 60 4.09 19.31 -10.22
CA TRP A 60 4.61 18.11 -9.57
C TRP A 60 4.28 16.82 -10.35
N VAL A 61 3.04 16.68 -10.82
CA VAL A 61 2.63 15.53 -11.65
C VAL A 61 3.30 15.58 -13.03
N ALA A 62 3.50 16.76 -13.62
CA ALA A 62 4.22 16.92 -14.88
C ALA A 62 5.66 16.39 -14.76
N ASN A 63 6.36 16.66 -13.66
CA ASN A 63 7.71 16.14 -13.38
C ASN A 63 7.74 14.61 -13.24
N ILE A 64 6.72 14.01 -12.61
CA ILE A 64 6.55 12.54 -12.59
C ILE A 64 6.38 12.00 -14.02
N VAL A 65 5.44 12.55 -14.77
CA VAL A 65 5.10 12.11 -16.13
C VAL A 65 6.29 12.31 -17.08
N LEU A 66 7.12 13.32 -16.87
CA LEU A 66 8.30 13.61 -17.66
C LEU A 66 9.36 12.49 -17.55
N TYR A 67 9.60 11.95 -16.34
CA TYR A 67 10.63 10.92 -16.11
C TYR A 67 10.16 9.48 -16.37
N VAL A 68 8.85 9.24 -16.46
CA VAL A 68 8.29 7.92 -16.79
C VAL A 68 8.79 7.42 -18.16
N PRO A 69 8.67 8.17 -19.28
CA PRO A 69 9.19 7.73 -20.56
C PRO A 69 10.72 7.68 -20.57
N LEU A 70 11.42 8.58 -19.87
CA LEU A 70 12.88 8.60 -19.83
C LEU A 70 13.45 7.27 -19.32
N SER A 71 12.98 6.83 -18.16
CA SER A 71 13.44 5.58 -17.52
C SER A 71 12.94 4.33 -18.25
N PHE A 72 11.72 4.36 -18.81
CA PHE A 72 11.20 3.28 -19.66
C PHE A 72 12.06 3.10 -20.92
N LEU A 73 12.34 4.20 -21.64
CA LEU A 73 13.16 4.21 -22.83
C LEU A 73 14.62 3.86 -22.51
N GLY A 74 15.15 4.29 -21.36
CA GLY A 74 16.47 3.90 -20.88
C GLY A 74 16.60 2.39 -20.69
N CYS A 75 15.60 1.75 -20.07
CA CYS A 75 15.55 0.29 -19.97
C CYS A 75 15.44 -0.36 -21.35
N ALA A 76 14.58 0.17 -22.23
CA ALA A 76 14.38 -0.34 -23.57
C ALA A 76 15.63 -0.20 -24.46
N ALA A 77 16.40 0.88 -24.32
CA ALA A 77 17.64 1.13 -25.04
C ALA A 77 18.77 0.21 -24.54
N LEU A 78 18.87 0.01 -23.22
CA LEU A 78 19.92 -0.79 -22.60
C LEU A 78 19.78 -2.29 -22.89
N ILE A 79 18.58 -2.85 -22.73
CA ILE A 79 18.37 -4.31 -22.83
C ILE A 79 17.44 -4.75 -23.96
N GLY A 80 16.64 -3.84 -24.52
CA GLY A 80 15.62 -4.15 -25.54
C GLY A 80 14.27 -4.54 -24.94
N LEU A 81 13.18 -4.32 -25.70
CA LEU A 81 11.81 -4.61 -25.26
C LEU A 81 11.54 -6.11 -24.98
N ARG A 82 12.34 -7.01 -25.59
CA ARG A 82 12.19 -8.48 -25.48
C ARG A 82 13.25 -9.17 -24.59
N ALA A 83 13.96 -8.41 -23.75
CA ALA A 83 15.01 -8.98 -22.91
C ALA A 83 14.51 -10.06 -21.93
N PRO A 84 15.31 -11.13 -21.69
CA PRO A 84 14.97 -12.21 -20.76
C PRO A 84 15.10 -11.79 -19.28
N GLY A 85 14.64 -12.66 -18.40
CA GLY A 85 14.25 -12.30 -17.04
C GLY A 85 15.32 -11.68 -16.14
N VAL A 86 16.57 -12.14 -16.26
CA VAL A 86 17.72 -11.79 -15.40
C VAL A 86 18.32 -10.44 -15.79
N LEU A 87 18.43 -10.16 -17.09
CA LEU A 87 18.92 -8.89 -17.63
C LEU A 87 18.06 -7.68 -17.19
N ARG A 88 16.81 -7.90 -16.78
CA ARG A 88 15.90 -6.84 -16.28
C ARG A 88 16.36 -6.22 -14.96
N LEU A 89 16.69 -7.07 -13.99
CA LEU A 89 17.15 -6.60 -12.66
C LEU A 89 18.50 -5.90 -12.77
N LEU A 90 19.37 -6.41 -13.65
CA LEU A 90 20.67 -5.81 -13.94
C LEU A 90 20.55 -4.47 -14.70
N ALA A 91 19.48 -4.23 -15.45
CA ALA A 91 19.24 -2.98 -16.16
C ALA A 91 18.57 -1.90 -15.30
N ALA A 92 17.73 -2.28 -14.33
CA ALA A 92 16.99 -1.32 -13.51
C ALA A 92 17.89 -0.45 -12.64
N LEU A 93 18.91 -1.04 -12.00
CA LEU A 93 19.84 -0.30 -11.15
C LEU A 93 20.63 0.78 -11.91
N PRO A 94 21.33 0.48 -13.03
CA PRO A 94 22.07 1.52 -13.76
C PRO A 94 21.14 2.55 -14.40
N VAL A 95 19.95 2.18 -14.86
CA VAL A 95 18.99 3.15 -15.43
C VAL A 95 18.42 4.06 -14.34
N LEU A 96 18.07 3.52 -13.17
CA LEU A 96 17.61 4.32 -12.04
C LEU A 96 18.71 5.28 -11.58
N ALA A 97 19.94 4.77 -11.39
CA ALA A 97 21.09 5.59 -11.02
C ALA A 97 21.34 6.71 -12.04
N PHE A 98 21.24 6.40 -13.34
CA PHE A 98 21.36 7.40 -14.40
C PHE A 98 20.24 8.46 -14.33
N CYS A 99 18.98 8.07 -14.17
CA CYS A 99 17.87 9.01 -14.11
C CYS A 99 17.96 9.90 -12.86
N LEU A 100 18.37 9.35 -11.71
CA LEU A 100 18.60 10.11 -10.48
C LEU A 100 19.78 11.07 -10.62
N ALA A 101 20.84 10.66 -11.32
CA ALA A 101 21.97 11.54 -11.61
C ALA A 101 21.55 12.70 -12.53
N VAL A 102 20.71 12.44 -13.53
CA VAL A 102 20.15 13.47 -14.41
C VAL A 102 19.25 14.43 -13.62
N ALA A 103 18.35 13.91 -12.79
CA ALA A 103 17.49 14.68 -11.88
C ALA A 103 18.30 15.66 -11.04
N VAL A 104 19.25 15.15 -10.25
CA VAL A 104 20.13 15.97 -9.41
C VAL A 104 20.94 16.98 -10.24
N ALA A 105 21.48 16.57 -11.39
CA ALA A 105 22.29 17.46 -12.23
C ALA A 105 21.46 18.59 -12.84
N VAL A 106 20.24 18.30 -13.29
CA VAL A 106 19.32 19.28 -13.89
C VAL A 106 18.85 20.27 -12.82
N GLU A 107 18.36 19.78 -11.69
CA GLU A 107 17.93 20.62 -10.56
C GLU A 107 19.06 21.50 -10.02
N PHE A 108 20.27 20.95 -9.86
CA PHE A 108 21.44 21.75 -9.49
C PHE A 108 21.75 22.83 -10.53
N THR A 109 21.66 22.47 -11.81
CA THR A 109 21.92 23.41 -12.92
C THR A 109 20.88 24.53 -12.97
N GLN A 110 19.62 24.25 -12.63
CA GLN A 110 18.55 25.25 -12.61
C GLN A 110 18.80 26.41 -11.63
N ILE A 111 19.62 26.23 -10.59
CA ILE A 111 20.03 27.33 -9.69
C ILE A 111 20.65 28.50 -10.47
N PHE A 112 21.32 28.20 -11.57
CA PHE A 112 21.97 29.20 -12.42
C PHE A 112 21.03 29.83 -13.46
N PHE A 113 19.75 29.44 -13.52
CA PHE A 113 18.80 29.94 -14.52
C PHE A 113 17.54 30.51 -13.86
N ALA A 114 17.29 31.81 -14.01
CA ALA A 114 16.04 32.42 -13.51
C ALA A 114 14.91 32.28 -14.54
N PRO A 115 13.61 32.23 -14.14
CA PRO A 115 13.06 32.18 -12.78
C PRO A 115 12.85 30.74 -12.24
N ARG A 116 13.75 29.79 -12.52
CA ARG A 116 13.56 28.39 -12.10
C ARG A 116 13.62 28.24 -10.57
N THR A 117 12.71 27.42 -10.05
CA THR A 117 12.61 27.07 -8.63
C THR A 117 13.07 25.64 -8.43
N VAL A 118 14.02 25.44 -7.52
CA VAL A 118 14.56 24.12 -7.17
C VAL A 118 13.94 23.68 -5.86
N SER A 119 13.45 22.44 -5.78
CA SER A 119 12.78 21.94 -4.58
C SER A 119 13.01 20.45 -4.32
N LEU A 120 12.80 20.02 -3.07
CA LEU A 120 12.79 18.60 -2.74
C LEU A 120 11.59 17.86 -3.36
N ASN A 121 10.50 18.56 -3.64
CA ASN A 121 9.31 17.99 -4.25
C ASN A 121 9.60 17.49 -5.66
N ASP A 122 10.39 18.25 -6.42
CA ASP A 122 10.74 17.92 -7.81
C ASP A 122 11.67 16.72 -7.87
N LEU A 123 12.73 16.69 -7.07
CA LEU A 123 13.60 15.51 -6.96
C LEU A 123 12.83 14.23 -6.57
N LEU A 124 11.83 14.36 -5.70
CA LEU A 124 10.94 13.24 -5.36
C LEU A 124 10.02 12.86 -6.52
N ALA A 125 9.43 13.83 -7.23
CA ALA A 125 8.60 13.57 -8.41
C ALA A 125 9.39 12.85 -9.51
N GLU A 126 10.58 13.33 -9.84
CA GLU A 126 11.46 12.74 -10.85
C GLU A 126 11.91 11.32 -10.45
N THR A 127 12.16 11.10 -9.16
CA THR A 127 12.47 9.78 -8.59
C THR A 127 11.28 8.82 -8.74
N LEU A 128 10.08 9.27 -8.37
CA LEU A 128 8.85 8.49 -8.50
C LEU A 128 8.53 8.18 -9.96
N GLY A 129 8.69 9.16 -10.86
CA GLY A 129 8.55 8.99 -12.29
C GLY A 129 9.52 7.95 -12.86
N SER A 130 10.78 7.99 -12.42
CA SER A 130 11.82 7.02 -12.80
C SER A 130 11.48 5.60 -12.34
N LEU A 131 11.02 5.44 -11.10
CA LEU A 131 10.57 4.14 -10.58
C LEU A 131 9.33 3.63 -11.32
N ALA A 132 8.37 4.51 -11.60
CA ALA A 132 7.15 4.18 -12.33
C ALA A 132 7.45 3.75 -13.77
N GLY A 133 8.36 4.43 -14.47
CA GLY A 133 8.77 4.04 -15.83
C GLY A 133 9.50 2.70 -15.87
N ILE A 134 10.37 2.41 -14.89
CA ILE A 134 10.99 1.07 -14.74
C ILE A 134 9.92 0.01 -14.46
N ALA A 135 8.96 0.29 -13.58
CA ALA A 135 7.87 -0.63 -13.27
C ALA A 135 6.99 -0.90 -14.50
N LEU A 136 6.67 0.14 -15.28
CA LEU A 136 5.96 0.03 -16.55
C LEU A 136 6.76 -0.78 -17.59
N PHE A 137 8.08 -0.62 -17.64
CA PHE A 137 8.93 -1.47 -18.48
C PHE A 137 8.88 -2.93 -18.02
N PHE A 138 8.88 -3.18 -16.72
CA PHE A 138 8.85 -4.54 -16.16
C PHE A 138 7.53 -5.25 -16.44
N GLN A 139 6.42 -4.52 -16.38
CA GLN A 139 5.07 -5.08 -16.48
C GLN A 139 4.46 -4.98 -17.89
N GLY A 140 4.78 -3.94 -18.66
CA GLY A 140 4.07 -3.55 -19.88
C GLY A 140 4.85 -3.68 -21.19
N ARG A 141 6.19 -3.85 -21.16
CA ARG A 141 7.03 -3.83 -22.39
C ARG A 141 6.64 -4.84 -23.47
N TRP A 142 6.15 -6.02 -23.09
CA TRP A 142 5.74 -7.07 -24.02
C TRP A 142 4.46 -6.69 -24.75
N ARG A 143 3.48 -6.13 -24.03
CA ARG A 143 2.26 -5.58 -24.65
C ARG A 143 2.59 -4.45 -25.62
N LEU A 144 3.49 -3.54 -25.25
CA LEU A 144 3.93 -2.48 -26.15
C LEU A 144 4.66 -3.04 -27.37
N ALA A 145 5.56 -4.02 -27.19
CA ALA A 145 6.23 -4.70 -28.30
C ALA A 145 5.23 -5.41 -29.23
N ASP A 146 4.22 -6.07 -28.67
CA ASP A 146 3.18 -6.76 -29.44
C ASP A 146 2.29 -5.76 -30.19
N LEU A 147 1.96 -4.61 -29.60
CA LEU A 147 1.24 -3.52 -30.27
C LEU A 147 2.06 -2.92 -31.43
N LEU A 148 3.38 -2.75 -31.24
CA LEU A 148 4.28 -2.25 -32.28
C LEU A 148 4.47 -3.28 -33.41
N ASP A 149 4.63 -4.56 -33.07
CA ASP A 149 4.68 -5.64 -34.06
C ASP A 149 3.36 -5.73 -34.84
N ALA A 150 2.22 -5.64 -34.16
CA ALA A 150 0.91 -5.61 -34.79
C ALA A 150 0.74 -4.39 -35.70
N TYR A 151 1.24 -3.22 -35.30
CA TYR A 151 1.24 -2.02 -36.15
C TYR A 151 2.03 -2.24 -37.44
N VAL A 152 3.25 -2.77 -37.33
CA VAL A 152 4.16 -3.03 -38.46
C VAL A 152 3.63 -4.15 -39.37
N ALA A 153 3.02 -5.19 -38.79
CA ALA A 153 2.51 -6.35 -39.52
C ALA A 153 1.31 -6.03 -40.43
N GLY A 154 0.60 -4.93 -40.17
CA GLY A 154 -0.56 -4.53 -40.98
C GLY A 154 -1.86 -5.26 -40.61
N GLY A 155 -2.88 -5.11 -41.44
CA GLY A 155 -4.21 -5.72 -41.26
C GLY A 155 -4.95 -5.36 -39.96
N ARG A 156 -5.87 -6.23 -39.55
CA ARG A 156 -6.75 -6.02 -38.39
C ARG A 156 -6.00 -5.88 -37.03
N PRO A 157 -4.93 -6.65 -36.74
CA PRO A 157 -4.14 -6.44 -35.52
C PRO A 157 -3.55 -5.03 -35.44
N SER A 158 -3.10 -4.46 -36.56
CA SER A 158 -2.61 -3.07 -36.65
C SER A 158 -3.69 -2.06 -36.25
N VAL A 159 -4.94 -2.26 -36.72
CA VAL A 159 -6.08 -1.41 -36.34
C VAL A 159 -6.35 -1.47 -34.84
N VAL A 160 -6.36 -2.68 -34.25
CA VAL A 160 -6.54 -2.85 -32.80
C VAL A 160 -5.42 -2.17 -32.03
N ALA A 161 -4.18 -2.21 -32.53
CA ALA A 161 -3.06 -1.55 -31.91
C ALA A 161 -3.20 -0.02 -31.90
N VAL A 162 -3.54 0.57 -33.05
CA VAL A 162 -3.78 2.02 -33.17
C VAL A 162 -5.00 2.44 -32.38
N PHE A 163 -6.07 1.64 -32.36
CA PHE A 163 -7.25 1.87 -31.50
C PHE A 163 -6.88 1.91 -30.02
N THR A 164 -6.05 0.97 -29.58
CA THR A 164 -5.60 0.90 -28.18
C THR A 164 -4.72 2.09 -27.80
N LEU A 165 -3.75 2.45 -28.66
CA LEU A 165 -2.85 3.57 -28.43
C LEU A 165 -3.57 4.91 -28.45
N TYR A 166 -4.47 5.13 -29.42
CA TYR A 166 -5.26 6.36 -29.50
C TYR A 166 -6.25 6.45 -28.33
N GLY A 167 -6.91 5.36 -27.94
CA GLY A 167 -7.82 5.34 -26.80
C GLY A 167 -7.12 5.64 -25.47
N LEU A 168 -5.92 5.08 -25.27
CA LEU A 168 -5.09 5.41 -24.10
C LEU A 168 -4.65 6.87 -24.12
N GLY A 169 -4.17 7.36 -25.28
CA GLY A 169 -3.77 8.76 -25.45
C GLY A 169 -4.92 9.74 -25.22
N TYR A 170 -6.12 9.43 -25.74
CA TYR A 170 -7.33 10.22 -25.53
C TYR A 170 -7.71 10.29 -24.06
N LEU A 171 -7.64 9.18 -23.33
CA LEU A 171 -7.94 9.16 -21.89
C LEU A 171 -6.92 9.96 -21.08
N LEU A 172 -5.61 9.77 -21.35
CA LEU A 172 -4.55 10.53 -20.69
C LEU A 172 -4.68 12.03 -20.97
N LEU A 173 -4.91 12.41 -22.22
CA LEU A 173 -5.08 13.80 -22.62
C LEU A 173 -6.34 14.42 -22.02
N SER A 174 -7.42 13.65 -21.88
CA SER A 174 -8.64 14.13 -21.25
C SER A 174 -8.43 14.47 -19.78
N LEU A 175 -7.49 13.82 -19.08
CA LEU A 175 -7.26 14.06 -17.65
C LEU A 175 -6.12 15.06 -17.38
N PHE A 176 -5.44 15.53 -18.42
CA PHE A 176 -4.37 16.52 -18.30
C PHE A 176 -4.95 17.89 -17.86
N PRO A 177 -4.35 18.59 -16.88
CA PRO A 177 -2.99 18.48 -16.36
C PRO A 177 -2.88 17.65 -15.07
N TYR A 178 -3.91 16.88 -14.72
CA TYR A 178 -3.99 16.06 -13.51
C TYR A 178 -4.02 16.87 -12.19
N ASP A 179 -4.62 18.04 -12.22
CA ASP A 179 -4.87 18.94 -11.07
C ASP A 179 -6.07 18.47 -10.22
N LEU A 180 -5.91 17.28 -9.62
CA LEU A 180 -6.96 16.63 -8.82
C LEU A 180 -7.31 17.45 -7.57
N LEU A 181 -8.62 17.60 -7.34
CA LEU A 181 -9.20 18.16 -6.12
C LEU A 181 -9.06 17.14 -5.00
N VAL A 182 -8.44 17.52 -3.90
CA VAL A 182 -8.15 16.61 -2.76
C VAL A 182 -8.89 17.06 -1.49
N ASP A 183 -9.30 18.33 -1.44
CA ASP A 183 -9.99 18.94 -0.30
C ASP A 183 -11.50 19.15 -0.57
N PRO A 184 -12.40 18.89 0.40
CA PRO A 184 -13.81 19.22 0.30
C PRO A 184 -14.09 20.70 -0.06
N ASP A 185 -13.28 21.64 0.40
CA ASP A 185 -13.44 23.07 0.10
C ASP A 185 -13.09 23.38 -1.36
N GLU A 186 -12.08 22.70 -1.92
CA GLU A 186 -11.73 22.77 -3.35
C GLU A 186 -12.86 22.22 -4.22
N LEU A 187 -13.53 21.15 -3.77
CA LEU A 187 -14.69 20.58 -4.47
C LEU A 187 -15.91 21.51 -4.39
N ALA A 188 -16.16 22.14 -3.24
CA ALA A 188 -17.23 23.12 -3.09
C ALA A 188 -17.00 24.33 -4.02
N TRP A 189 -15.77 24.84 -4.09
CA TRP A 189 -15.37 25.88 -5.05
C TRP A 189 -15.61 25.44 -6.50
N LYS A 190 -15.26 24.20 -6.85
CA LYS A 190 -15.47 23.67 -8.21
C LYS A 190 -16.94 23.60 -8.59
N LEU A 191 -17.80 23.20 -7.66
CA LEU A 191 -19.25 23.08 -7.88
C LEU A 191 -19.92 24.44 -8.10
N ASP A 192 -19.34 25.53 -7.58
CA ASP A 192 -19.80 26.91 -7.76
C ASP A 192 -19.14 27.61 -8.97
N SER A 193 -18.20 26.94 -9.64
CA SER A 193 -17.46 27.53 -10.76
C SER A 193 -18.20 27.46 -12.11
N ASP A 194 -17.90 28.41 -13.00
CA ASP A 194 -18.42 28.43 -14.39
C ASP A 194 -17.93 27.26 -15.26
N ASN A 195 -17.03 26.41 -14.74
CA ASN A 195 -16.54 25.21 -15.40
C ASN A 195 -17.47 24.01 -15.26
N LEU A 196 -18.59 24.14 -14.54
CA LEU A 196 -19.59 23.09 -14.39
C LEU A 196 -20.95 23.56 -14.89
N GLY A 197 -21.61 22.73 -15.70
CA GLY A 197 -22.95 23.04 -16.18
C GLY A 197 -23.78 21.80 -16.44
N TRP A 198 -25.04 21.81 -15.99
CA TRP A 198 -25.95 20.68 -16.22
C TRP A 198 -26.15 20.37 -17.71
N LEU A 199 -26.18 21.39 -18.57
CA LEU A 199 -26.26 21.24 -20.02
C LEU A 199 -24.99 21.80 -20.70
N LEU A 200 -24.68 23.08 -20.46
CA LEU A 200 -23.50 23.79 -20.95
C LEU A 200 -22.82 24.50 -19.78
N ALA A 201 -21.49 24.46 -19.72
CA ALA A 201 -20.71 25.22 -18.75
C ALA A 201 -20.76 26.73 -19.08
N GLY A 202 -20.63 27.58 -18.05
CA GLY A 202 -20.83 29.04 -18.15
C GLY A 202 -19.75 29.78 -18.96
N ASP A 203 -18.52 29.27 -18.98
CA ASP A 203 -17.37 29.95 -19.61
C ASP A 203 -17.25 29.70 -21.14
N CYS A 204 -18.26 30.11 -21.90
CA CYS A 204 -18.24 30.12 -23.36
C CYS A 204 -18.28 31.56 -23.88
N GLY A 205 -17.11 32.22 -23.98
CA GLY A 205 -16.92 33.58 -24.47
C GLY A 205 -17.25 33.81 -25.97
N GLY A 206 -18.52 33.58 -26.36
CA GLY A 206 -19.09 33.79 -27.69
C GLY A 206 -19.45 32.50 -28.46
N TRP A 207 -20.40 32.61 -29.39
CA TRP A 207 -20.95 31.46 -30.15
C TRP A 207 -19.91 30.74 -31.02
N LEU A 208 -18.94 31.47 -31.59
CA LEU A 208 -17.86 30.91 -32.42
C LEU A 208 -16.89 30.05 -31.60
N ARG A 209 -16.43 30.56 -30.45
CA ARG A 209 -15.51 29.83 -29.56
C ARG A 209 -16.18 28.60 -28.95
N CYS A 210 -17.43 28.75 -28.53
CA CYS A 210 -18.21 27.64 -28.01
C CYS A 210 -18.43 26.57 -29.09
N GLY A 211 -18.85 26.97 -30.30
CA GLY A 211 -19.02 26.04 -31.42
C GLY A 211 -17.72 25.31 -31.80
N ALA A 212 -16.59 26.01 -31.85
CA ALA A 212 -15.28 25.42 -32.14
C ALA A 212 -14.86 24.40 -31.08
N ARG A 213 -15.08 24.70 -29.81
CA ARG A 213 -14.80 23.79 -28.69
C ARG A 213 -15.64 22.51 -28.79
N GLN A 214 -16.95 22.64 -28.98
CA GLN A 214 -17.86 21.51 -29.12
C GLN A 214 -17.51 20.65 -30.34
N LEU A 215 -17.14 21.28 -31.46
CA LEU A 215 -16.67 20.58 -32.65
C LEU A 215 -15.36 19.83 -32.37
N GLY A 216 -14.45 20.42 -31.59
CA GLY A 216 -13.20 19.79 -31.16
C GLY A 216 -13.44 18.49 -30.39
N GLU A 217 -14.41 18.46 -29.48
CA GLU A 217 -14.79 17.24 -28.74
C GLU A 217 -15.30 16.14 -29.66
N VAL A 218 -16.15 16.48 -30.65
CA VAL A 218 -16.64 15.54 -31.66
C VAL A 218 -15.48 15.00 -32.49
N LEU A 219 -14.62 15.88 -33.01
CA LEU A 219 -13.50 15.51 -33.87
C LEU A 219 -12.45 14.65 -33.15
N ALA A 220 -12.26 14.85 -31.84
CA ALA A 220 -11.35 14.03 -31.04
C ALA A 220 -11.86 12.58 -30.87
N VAL A 221 -13.18 12.34 -30.94
CA VAL A 221 -13.76 11.00 -30.77
C VAL A 221 -13.99 10.27 -32.11
N VAL A 222 -14.11 11.01 -33.22
CA VAL A 222 -14.30 10.44 -34.57
C VAL A 222 -13.25 9.36 -34.92
N PRO A 223 -11.94 9.54 -34.68
CA PRO A 223 -10.94 8.51 -34.96
C PRO A 223 -11.19 7.20 -34.23
N LEU A 224 -11.65 7.24 -32.97
CA LEU A 224 -12.04 6.04 -32.22
C LEU A 224 -13.19 5.30 -32.90
N GLY A 225 -14.17 6.04 -33.45
CA GLY A 225 -15.29 5.48 -34.19
C GLY A 225 -14.83 4.78 -35.48
N ILE A 226 -13.96 5.43 -36.26
CA ILE A 226 -13.39 4.87 -37.50
C ILE A 226 -12.63 3.58 -37.19
N LEU A 227 -11.73 3.62 -36.22
CA LEU A 227 -10.92 2.48 -35.80
C LEU A 227 -11.79 1.34 -35.25
N MET A 228 -12.86 1.64 -34.53
CA MET A 228 -13.82 0.64 -34.05
C MET A 228 -14.58 -0.05 -35.19
N ALA A 229 -14.93 0.68 -36.26
CA ALA A 229 -15.57 0.08 -37.45
C ALA A 229 -14.65 -0.87 -38.22
N LEU A 230 -13.36 -0.57 -38.22
CA LEU A 230 -12.31 -1.39 -38.82
C LEU A 230 -11.93 -2.58 -37.90
N ALA A 231 -12.01 -2.42 -36.58
CA ALA A 231 -11.69 -3.48 -35.61
C ALA A 231 -12.85 -4.46 -35.33
N ALA A 232 -14.11 -4.00 -35.31
CA ALA A 232 -15.29 -4.78 -34.91
C ALA A 232 -16.34 -4.89 -36.02
N ARG A 233 -16.81 -6.11 -36.30
CA ARG A 233 -17.54 -6.41 -37.55
C ARG A 233 -19.06 -6.15 -37.56
N SER A 234 -19.71 -5.87 -36.41
CA SER A 234 -21.19 -5.91 -36.37
C SER A 234 -21.86 -5.11 -35.23
N LEU A 235 -21.46 -3.87 -34.99
CA LEU A 235 -22.16 -3.00 -34.03
C LEU A 235 -23.20 -2.14 -34.74
N SER A 236 -24.38 -1.98 -34.12
CA SER A 236 -25.38 -1.02 -34.59
C SER A 236 -24.97 0.41 -34.19
N LEU A 237 -25.35 1.41 -34.99
CA LEU A 237 -25.05 2.82 -34.69
C LEU A 237 -25.61 3.25 -33.32
N ARG A 238 -26.77 2.70 -32.92
CA ARG A 238 -27.34 2.92 -31.58
C ARG A 238 -26.42 2.43 -30.46
N ARG A 239 -25.87 1.22 -30.57
CA ARG A 239 -24.92 0.69 -29.56
C ARG A 239 -23.64 1.49 -29.53
N VAL A 240 -23.13 1.92 -30.68
CA VAL A 240 -21.93 2.77 -30.76
C VAL A 240 -22.17 4.13 -30.10
N PHE A 241 -23.31 4.77 -30.38
CA PHE A 241 -23.69 6.01 -29.74
C PHE A 241 -23.73 5.85 -28.20
N LEU A 242 -24.36 4.79 -27.69
CA LEU A 242 -24.42 4.51 -26.26
C LEU A 242 -23.03 4.24 -25.64
N ILE A 243 -22.13 3.56 -26.34
CA ILE A 243 -20.73 3.39 -25.89
C ILE A 243 -20.04 4.76 -25.75
N GLY A 244 -20.24 5.66 -26.71
CA GLY A 244 -19.69 7.02 -26.66
C GLY A 244 -20.29 7.86 -25.53
N VAL A 245 -21.59 7.71 -25.25
CA VAL A 245 -22.25 8.34 -24.09
C VAL A 245 -21.70 7.79 -22.78
N SER A 246 -21.51 6.47 -22.66
CA SER A 246 -20.91 5.87 -21.47
C SER A 246 -19.46 6.32 -21.25
N LEU A 247 -18.66 6.42 -22.32
CA LEU A 247 -17.33 7.00 -22.26
C LEU A 247 -17.38 8.46 -21.79
N GLY A 248 -18.32 9.24 -22.34
CA GLY A 248 -18.57 10.61 -21.91
C GLY A 248 -18.91 10.70 -20.43
N PHE A 249 -19.85 9.90 -19.94
CA PHE A 249 -20.23 9.89 -18.52
C PHE A 249 -19.05 9.64 -17.58
N VAL A 250 -18.20 8.65 -17.91
CA VAL A 250 -16.99 8.36 -17.12
C VAL A 250 -16.03 9.55 -17.14
N LEU A 251 -15.77 10.11 -18.32
CA LEU A 251 -14.85 11.24 -18.45
C LEU A 251 -15.38 12.49 -17.73
N GLU A 252 -16.65 12.84 -17.91
CA GLU A 252 -17.29 13.97 -17.22
C GLU A 252 -17.21 13.82 -15.70
N SER A 253 -17.46 12.62 -15.18
CA SER A 253 -17.33 12.34 -13.74
C SER A 253 -15.91 12.54 -13.24
N MET A 254 -14.90 12.19 -14.05
CA MET A 254 -13.50 12.43 -13.72
C MET A 254 -13.11 13.91 -13.87
N GLN A 255 -13.70 14.63 -14.84
CA GLN A 255 -13.47 16.07 -15.04
C GLN A 255 -13.96 16.92 -13.87
N ILE A 256 -15.05 16.53 -13.21
CA ILE A 256 -15.54 17.23 -12.00
C ILE A 256 -14.47 17.20 -10.89
N MET A 257 -13.64 16.16 -10.85
CA MET A 257 -12.56 16.01 -9.87
C MET A 257 -11.28 16.79 -10.25
N LEU A 258 -11.27 17.51 -11.37
CA LEU A 258 -10.13 18.30 -11.85
C LEU A 258 -10.42 19.80 -11.71
N ALA A 259 -9.47 20.56 -11.17
CA ALA A 259 -9.66 21.99 -10.95
C ALA A 259 -9.89 22.75 -12.27
N SER A 260 -9.12 22.44 -13.31
CA SER A 260 -9.25 23.00 -14.68
C SER A 260 -10.23 22.24 -15.58
N GLY A 261 -10.72 21.07 -15.15
CA GLY A 261 -11.60 20.23 -15.95
C GLY A 261 -12.96 20.88 -16.18
N VAL A 262 -13.41 20.99 -17.43
CA VAL A 262 -14.75 21.54 -17.69
C VAL A 262 -15.73 20.39 -17.88
N SER A 263 -16.80 20.38 -17.09
CA SER A 263 -17.82 19.34 -17.15
C SER A 263 -19.18 19.87 -17.58
N GLN A 264 -19.77 19.22 -18.60
CA GLN A 264 -21.08 19.59 -19.11
C GLN A 264 -21.89 18.42 -19.67
N GLY A 265 -23.21 18.44 -19.45
CA GLY A 265 -24.12 17.39 -19.91
C GLY A 265 -24.13 17.20 -21.43
N TRP A 266 -23.94 18.28 -22.20
CA TRP A 266 -23.92 18.24 -23.66
C TRP A 266 -22.76 17.41 -24.23
N SER A 267 -21.63 17.36 -23.53
CA SER A 267 -20.44 16.59 -23.94
C SER A 267 -20.69 15.07 -23.96
N LEU A 268 -21.68 14.56 -23.22
CA LEU A 268 -22.08 13.14 -23.32
C LEU A 268 -22.68 12.85 -24.70
N VAL A 269 -23.57 13.73 -25.17
CA VAL A 269 -24.26 13.58 -26.46
C VAL A 269 -23.26 13.77 -27.60
N LEU A 270 -22.39 14.77 -27.51
CA LEU A 270 -21.38 15.04 -28.54
C LEU A 270 -20.37 13.91 -28.70
N ARG A 271 -19.88 13.31 -27.60
CA ARG A 271 -18.99 12.13 -27.69
C ARG A 271 -19.72 10.92 -28.26
N GLY A 272 -20.99 10.71 -27.90
CA GLY A 272 -21.85 9.70 -28.53
C GLY A 272 -21.99 9.91 -30.04
N ALA A 273 -22.29 11.14 -30.45
CA ALA A 273 -22.47 11.53 -31.85
C ALA A 273 -21.17 11.41 -32.65
N GLY A 274 -20.05 11.90 -32.11
CA GLY A 274 -18.72 11.79 -32.74
C GLY A 274 -18.27 10.36 -32.93
N LEU A 275 -18.49 9.49 -31.93
CA LEU A 275 -18.15 8.07 -32.06
C LEU A 275 -19.02 7.38 -33.12
N ALA A 276 -20.32 7.69 -33.17
CA ALA A 276 -21.24 7.14 -34.17
C ALA A 276 -20.93 7.64 -35.59
N ALA A 277 -20.62 8.93 -35.75
CA ALA A 277 -20.22 9.53 -37.01
C ALA A 277 -18.91 8.92 -37.53
N GLY A 278 -17.91 8.77 -36.67
CA GLY A 278 -16.66 8.07 -36.99
C GLY A 278 -16.90 6.62 -37.40
N TYR A 279 -17.78 5.90 -36.69
CA TYR A 279 -18.11 4.52 -37.02
C TYR A 279 -18.82 4.38 -38.37
N ALA A 280 -19.74 5.30 -38.69
CA ALA A 280 -20.39 5.36 -40.00
C ALA A 280 -19.37 5.65 -41.13
N ALA A 281 -18.46 6.60 -40.91
CA ALA A 281 -17.38 6.93 -41.84
C ALA A 281 -16.44 5.73 -42.05
N GLY A 282 -16.07 5.02 -40.98
CA GLY A 282 -15.26 3.81 -41.03
C GLY A 282 -15.96 2.66 -41.78
N GLN A 283 -17.28 2.50 -41.64
CA GLN A 283 -18.04 1.52 -42.43
C GLN A 283 -18.04 1.87 -43.93
N TYR A 284 -18.19 3.16 -44.27
CA TYR A 284 -18.12 3.61 -45.66
C TYR A 284 -16.73 3.37 -46.25
N LEU A 285 -15.65 3.70 -45.50
CA LEU A 285 -14.27 3.45 -45.90
C LEU A 285 -13.99 1.96 -46.11
N ARG A 286 -14.53 1.10 -45.25
CA ARG A 286 -14.40 -0.36 -45.38
C ARG A 286 -15.10 -0.91 -46.62
N ARG A 287 -16.27 -0.38 -46.98
CA ARG A 287 -17.05 -0.83 -48.16
C ARG A 287 -16.48 -0.30 -49.47
N SER A 288 -16.09 0.97 -49.50
CA SER A 288 -15.73 1.70 -50.71
C SER A 288 -14.22 1.79 -50.94
N GLY A 289 -13.40 1.46 -49.94
CA GLY A 289 -11.95 1.68 -49.93
C GLY A 289 -11.58 3.17 -49.82
N ALA A 290 -10.27 3.45 -49.73
CA ALA A 290 -9.77 4.81 -49.55
C ALA A 290 -9.80 5.67 -50.85
N ALA A 291 -9.77 5.01 -52.01
CA ALA A 291 -9.60 5.69 -53.31
C ALA A 291 -10.79 6.57 -53.75
N PRO A 292 -12.07 6.18 -53.57
CA PRO A 292 -13.20 7.07 -53.86
C PRO A 292 -13.22 8.32 -52.98
N VAL A 293 -12.86 8.18 -51.70
CA VAL A 293 -12.78 9.31 -50.75
C VAL A 293 -11.70 10.30 -51.17
N ALA A 294 -10.50 9.82 -51.48
CA ALA A 294 -9.42 10.68 -51.94
C ALA A 294 -9.74 11.39 -53.28
N ARG A 295 -10.44 10.73 -54.21
CA ARG A 295 -10.92 11.36 -55.46
C ARG A 295 -11.96 12.44 -55.22
N LEU A 296 -12.93 12.17 -54.33
CA LEU A 296 -13.93 13.17 -53.92
C LEU A 296 -13.24 14.37 -53.26
N LEU A 297 -12.35 14.13 -52.30
CA LEU A 297 -11.56 15.17 -51.63
C LEU A 297 -10.78 16.02 -52.64
N ARG A 298 -10.12 15.42 -53.63
CA ARG A 298 -9.40 16.15 -54.67
C ARG A 298 -10.32 17.06 -55.51
N ARG A 299 -11.57 16.63 -55.77
CA ARG A 299 -12.55 17.41 -56.54
C ARG A 299 -13.09 18.60 -55.75
N ILE A 300 -13.26 18.44 -54.43
CA ILE A 300 -13.80 19.50 -53.56
C ILE A 300 -12.71 20.41 -52.98
N LEU A 301 -11.44 19.98 -52.97
CA LEU A 301 -10.33 20.72 -52.38
C LEU A 301 -10.21 22.18 -52.87
N PRO A 302 -10.34 22.51 -54.17
CA PRO A 302 -10.30 23.90 -54.62
C PRO A 302 -11.40 24.79 -54.03
N TRP A 303 -12.55 24.21 -53.68
CA TRP A 303 -13.69 24.92 -53.08
C TRP A 303 -13.57 25.03 -51.56
N ILE A 304 -12.93 24.07 -50.91
CA ILE A 304 -12.68 24.07 -49.46
C ILE A 304 -11.43 24.89 -49.10
N LEU A 305 -10.48 25.04 -50.02
CA LEU A 305 -9.23 25.73 -49.74
C LEU A 305 -9.42 27.21 -49.35
N PRO A 306 -10.22 28.05 -50.06
CA PRO A 306 -10.47 29.43 -49.63
C PRO A 306 -11.08 29.57 -48.22
N PRO A 307 -12.16 28.86 -47.86
CA PRO A 307 -12.70 28.97 -46.49
C PRO A 307 -11.77 28.36 -45.44
N TYR A 308 -10.97 27.34 -45.78
CA TYR A 308 -9.94 26.82 -44.88
C TYR A 308 -8.84 27.86 -44.61
N LEU A 309 -8.29 28.50 -45.65
CA LEU A 309 -7.27 29.54 -45.50
C LEU A 309 -7.79 30.74 -44.70
N LEU A 310 -9.05 31.12 -44.92
CA LEU A 310 -9.72 32.14 -44.12
C LEU A 310 -9.85 31.72 -42.65
N ALA A 311 -10.26 30.47 -42.39
CA ALA A 311 -10.35 29.94 -41.03
C ALA A 311 -8.98 29.89 -40.33
N VAL A 312 -7.91 29.46 -41.02
CA VAL A 312 -6.54 29.47 -40.51
C VAL A 312 -6.10 30.90 -40.14
N ALA A 313 -6.39 31.88 -40.99
CA ALA A 313 -6.07 33.28 -40.72
C ALA A 313 -6.85 33.82 -39.51
N VAL A 314 -8.17 33.57 -39.45
CA VAL A 314 -9.04 34.00 -38.34
C VAL A 314 -8.62 33.37 -37.02
N LEU A 315 -8.35 32.06 -36.99
CA LEU A 315 -7.93 31.34 -35.78
C LEU A 315 -6.53 31.76 -35.31
N ASN A 316 -5.68 32.28 -36.19
CA ASN A 316 -4.40 32.90 -35.83
C ASN A 316 -4.50 34.40 -35.49
N GLY A 317 -5.72 34.95 -35.42
CA GLY A 317 -5.97 36.30 -34.91
C GLY A 317 -6.15 37.39 -35.96
N ALA A 318 -6.41 37.06 -37.24
CA ALA A 318 -6.50 38.05 -38.31
C ALA A 318 -7.66 39.08 -38.19
N TYR A 319 -8.61 38.97 -37.25
CA TYR A 319 -9.74 39.91 -37.09
C TYR A 319 -10.46 39.82 -35.72
N PRO A 320 -11.04 40.92 -35.16
CA PRO A 320 -10.64 42.32 -35.23
C PRO A 320 -9.91 42.72 -33.93
N GLY A 321 -8.59 42.85 -33.99
CA GLY A 321 -7.80 43.57 -32.98
C GLY A 321 -7.23 44.86 -33.58
N PRO A 322 -6.78 45.83 -32.78
CA PRO A 322 -6.09 47.01 -33.30
C PRO A 322 -4.79 46.55 -33.97
N TRP A 323 -4.71 46.78 -35.29
CA TRP A 323 -3.50 46.54 -36.06
C TRP A 323 -2.50 47.66 -35.76
N LEU A 324 -1.27 47.27 -35.48
CA LEU A 324 -0.16 48.19 -35.22
C LEU A 324 0.41 48.74 -36.53
N SER A 325 1.09 49.89 -36.43
CA SER A 325 1.85 50.44 -37.55
C SER A 325 3.07 49.55 -37.87
N THR A 326 3.55 49.61 -39.12
CA THR A 326 4.72 48.81 -39.54
C THR A 326 5.98 49.14 -38.75
N GLN A 327 6.14 50.38 -38.26
CA GLN A 327 7.28 50.76 -37.40
C GLN A 327 7.18 50.08 -36.03
N GLU A 328 6.01 50.06 -35.40
CA GLU A 328 5.78 49.37 -34.12
C GLU A 328 5.94 47.85 -34.26
N ALA A 329 5.46 47.28 -35.37
CA ALA A 329 5.59 45.85 -35.66
C ALA A 329 7.06 45.43 -35.83
N LEU A 330 7.86 46.23 -36.54
CA LEU A 330 9.30 45.96 -36.71
C LEU A 330 10.10 46.18 -35.42
N ALA A 331 9.75 47.18 -34.61
CA ALA A 331 10.39 47.39 -33.30
C ALA A 331 10.20 46.21 -32.34
N ARG A 332 9.11 45.43 -32.49
CA ARG A 332 8.87 44.23 -31.68
C ARG A 332 9.83 43.07 -31.99
N LEU A 333 10.49 43.05 -33.16
CA LEU A 333 11.45 42.01 -33.52
C LEU A 333 12.62 41.92 -32.53
N ASP A 334 13.05 43.05 -31.96
CA ASP A 334 14.14 43.11 -30.99
C ASP A 334 13.77 42.49 -29.63
N SER A 335 12.47 42.53 -29.28
CA SER A 335 11.93 41.94 -28.06
C SER A 335 11.46 40.49 -28.21
N GLN A 336 11.46 39.97 -29.45
CA GLN A 336 10.91 38.67 -29.80
C GLN A 336 11.83 37.52 -29.35
N ARG A 337 11.23 36.46 -28.80
CA ARG A 337 11.96 35.26 -28.38
C ARG A 337 11.69 34.12 -29.35
N TRP A 338 12.75 33.63 -29.98
CA TRP A 338 12.68 32.60 -31.03
C TRP A 338 12.89 31.18 -30.51
N LEU A 339 13.19 31.03 -29.22
CA LEU A 339 13.40 29.73 -28.57
C LEU A 339 12.11 28.90 -28.62
N PRO A 340 12.16 27.65 -29.14
CA PRO A 340 11.01 26.74 -29.06
C PRO A 340 10.49 26.59 -27.63
N PHE A 341 9.17 26.54 -27.48
CA PHE A 341 8.46 26.42 -26.19
C PHE A 341 8.67 27.59 -25.21
N TYR A 342 9.36 28.67 -25.57
CA TYR A 342 9.56 29.82 -24.68
C TYR A 342 8.24 30.39 -24.15
N TYR A 343 7.28 30.65 -25.06
CA TYR A 343 5.98 31.18 -24.66
C TYR A 343 5.10 30.14 -23.95
N HIS A 344 5.28 28.85 -24.24
CA HIS A 344 4.55 27.79 -23.55
C HIS A 344 4.99 27.67 -22.08
N TYR A 345 6.24 27.99 -21.75
CA TYR A 345 6.75 28.03 -20.38
C TYR A 345 6.09 29.12 -19.52
N TYR A 346 5.80 30.28 -20.09
CA TYR A 346 5.19 31.41 -19.37
C TYR A 346 3.66 31.35 -19.31
N THR A 347 3.07 30.21 -19.65
CA THR A 347 1.63 29.96 -19.59
C THR A 347 1.35 28.74 -18.72
N THR A 348 0.11 28.61 -18.24
CA THR A 348 -0.33 27.38 -17.57
C THR A 348 -0.21 26.17 -18.50
N GLU A 349 0.02 24.99 -17.94
CA GLU A 349 0.15 23.72 -18.65
C GLU A 349 -1.06 23.43 -19.54
N THR A 350 -2.26 23.75 -19.06
CA THR A 350 -3.53 23.62 -19.79
C THR A 350 -3.55 24.50 -21.04
N ALA A 351 -3.26 25.79 -20.90
CA ALA A 351 -3.18 26.72 -22.03
C ALA A 351 -2.12 26.30 -23.06
N ALA A 352 -0.94 25.85 -22.60
CA ALA A 352 0.11 25.33 -23.47
C ALA A 352 -0.36 24.10 -24.27
N MET A 353 -1.06 23.16 -23.60
CA MET A 353 -1.62 21.97 -24.26
C MET A 353 -2.74 22.32 -25.24
N VAL A 354 -3.65 23.22 -24.87
CA VAL A 354 -4.73 23.70 -25.74
C VAL A 354 -4.15 24.38 -26.99
N SER A 355 -3.12 25.21 -26.83
CA SER A 355 -2.39 25.83 -27.94
C SER A 355 -1.81 24.76 -28.87
N LEU A 356 -1.09 23.77 -28.32
CA LEU A 356 -0.50 22.67 -29.09
C LEU A 356 -1.56 21.90 -29.88
N LEU A 357 -2.67 21.52 -29.25
CA LEU A 357 -3.76 20.78 -29.90
C LEU A 357 -4.48 21.61 -30.95
N ALA A 358 -4.71 22.90 -30.67
CA ALA A 358 -5.34 23.82 -31.62
C ALA A 358 -4.48 23.96 -32.88
N GLN A 359 -3.17 24.18 -32.73
CA GLN A 359 -2.25 24.27 -33.86
C GLN A 359 -2.11 22.95 -34.60
N ALA A 360 -1.99 21.83 -33.87
CA ALA A 360 -1.95 20.52 -34.50
C ALA A 360 -3.22 20.24 -35.32
N GLY A 361 -4.41 20.52 -34.75
CA GLY A 361 -5.70 20.34 -35.42
C GLY A 361 -5.87 21.26 -36.62
N MET A 362 -5.41 22.51 -36.53
CA MET A 362 -5.52 23.50 -37.61
C MET A 362 -4.76 23.08 -38.87
N TYR A 363 -3.55 22.52 -38.72
CA TYR A 363 -2.70 22.14 -39.86
C TYR A 363 -2.79 20.66 -40.26
N ALA A 364 -3.46 19.80 -39.46
CA ALA A 364 -3.71 18.40 -39.81
C ALA A 364 -4.38 18.21 -41.20
N PRO A 365 -5.36 19.03 -41.64
CA PRO A 365 -5.98 18.93 -42.97
C PRO A 365 -4.99 19.03 -44.14
N VAL A 366 -3.84 19.70 -43.97
CA VAL A 366 -2.78 19.75 -44.98
C VAL A 366 -2.26 18.35 -45.31
N GLY A 367 -2.09 17.50 -44.31
CA GLY A 367 -1.69 16.10 -44.49
C GLY A 367 -2.71 15.29 -45.28
N VAL A 368 -4.01 15.51 -45.02
CA VAL A 368 -5.12 14.87 -45.77
C VAL A 368 -5.17 15.36 -47.21
N ALA A 369 -4.97 16.66 -47.44
CA ALA A 369 -4.94 17.25 -48.78
C ALA A 369 -3.77 16.70 -49.62
N VAL A 370 -2.57 16.62 -49.04
CA VAL A 370 -1.40 16.03 -49.69
C VAL A 370 -1.61 14.55 -49.99
N TRP A 371 -2.22 13.80 -49.07
CA TRP A 371 -2.63 12.40 -49.31
C TRP A 371 -3.58 12.29 -50.50
N ALA A 372 -4.65 13.08 -50.51
CA ALA A 372 -5.65 13.07 -51.59
C ALA A 372 -5.04 13.47 -52.95
N ALA A 373 -4.08 14.40 -52.98
CA ALA A 373 -3.36 14.81 -54.18
C ALA A 373 -2.38 13.75 -54.70
N ARG A 374 -1.83 12.89 -53.82
CA ARG A 374 -0.74 11.94 -54.14
C ARG A 374 -1.11 10.45 -54.04
N LEU A 375 -2.41 10.15 -54.16
CA LEU A 375 -2.99 8.81 -54.18
C LEU A 375 -2.08 7.77 -54.90
N GLY A 376 -1.64 6.74 -54.18
CA GLY A 376 -0.79 5.65 -54.70
C GLY A 376 0.73 5.85 -54.62
N ARG A 377 1.24 6.99 -54.14
CA ARG A 377 2.69 7.23 -53.93
C ARG A 377 3.07 7.06 -52.45
N ARG A 378 4.18 6.36 -52.17
CA ARG A 378 4.65 6.05 -50.81
C ARG A 378 5.39 7.19 -50.09
N SER A 379 5.79 8.26 -50.78
CA SER A 379 6.59 9.36 -50.23
C SER A 379 5.92 10.74 -50.35
N GLY A 380 5.92 11.48 -49.23
CA GLY A 380 5.29 12.80 -49.15
C GLY A 380 5.38 13.53 -47.81
N MET A 381 5.88 12.89 -46.74
CA MET A 381 6.03 13.51 -45.41
C MET A 381 6.81 14.84 -45.40
N PRO A 382 7.99 14.98 -46.04
CA PRO A 382 8.69 16.26 -46.08
C PRO A 382 7.92 17.33 -46.85
N ILE A 383 7.05 16.94 -47.78
CA ILE A 383 6.23 17.87 -48.57
C ILE A 383 5.02 18.33 -47.76
N ALA A 384 4.36 17.43 -47.03
CA ALA A 384 3.29 17.82 -46.10
C ALA A 384 3.82 18.73 -44.99
N ALA A 385 4.98 18.37 -44.41
CA ALA A 385 5.67 19.20 -43.42
C ALA A 385 6.06 20.57 -43.99
N GLY A 386 6.70 20.60 -45.16
CA GLY A 386 7.12 21.84 -45.82
C GLY A 386 5.96 22.74 -46.21
N VAL A 387 4.87 22.20 -46.76
CA VAL A 387 3.67 22.97 -47.11
C VAL A 387 3.00 23.54 -45.86
N ALA A 388 2.87 22.76 -44.79
CA ALA A 388 2.29 23.25 -43.53
C ALA A 388 3.17 24.32 -42.87
N GLY A 389 4.49 24.12 -42.85
CA GLY A 389 5.44 25.11 -42.35
C GLY A 389 5.41 26.41 -43.17
N LEU A 390 5.42 26.32 -44.50
CA LEU A 390 5.31 27.49 -45.39
C LEU A 390 3.97 28.21 -45.25
N LEU A 391 2.89 27.50 -44.92
CA LEU A 391 1.60 28.10 -44.62
C LEU A 391 1.58 28.77 -43.24
N ALA A 392 2.23 28.17 -42.25
CA ALA A 392 2.27 28.68 -40.88
C ALA A 392 3.17 29.90 -40.71
N LEU A 393 4.27 29.98 -41.46
CA LEU A 393 5.21 31.11 -41.41
C LEU A 393 4.52 32.48 -41.57
N PRO A 394 3.78 32.78 -42.65
CA PRO A 394 3.13 34.08 -42.81
C PRO A 394 2.07 34.36 -41.72
N MET A 395 1.43 33.31 -41.18
CA MET A 395 0.47 33.46 -40.09
C MET A 395 1.14 33.85 -38.77
N GLU A 396 2.29 33.25 -38.46
CA GLU A 396 3.08 33.59 -37.27
C GLU A 396 3.76 34.97 -37.40
N PHE A 397 4.34 35.27 -38.56
CA PHE A 397 4.93 36.59 -38.82
C PHE A 397 3.87 37.70 -38.83
N GLY A 398 2.66 37.42 -39.32
CA GLY A 398 1.55 38.37 -39.30
C GLY A 398 1.16 38.84 -37.90
N LYS A 399 1.47 38.05 -36.85
CA LYS A 399 1.21 38.44 -35.45
C LYS A 399 2.03 39.63 -34.97
N LEU A 400 3.11 40.00 -35.66
CA LEU A 400 3.86 41.23 -35.37
C LEU A 400 2.99 42.49 -35.47
N TRP A 401 1.97 42.47 -36.34
CA TRP A 401 1.04 43.58 -36.53
C TRP A 401 -0.17 43.53 -35.59
N LEU A 402 -0.31 42.51 -34.75
CA LEU A 402 -1.42 42.39 -33.81
C LEU A 402 -1.00 42.89 -32.43
N ALA A 403 -1.74 43.84 -31.85
CA ALA A 403 -1.41 44.43 -30.56
C ALA A 403 -1.21 43.40 -29.44
N ALA A 404 -2.04 42.35 -29.41
CA ALA A 404 -2.02 41.27 -28.41
C ALA A 404 -1.32 39.97 -28.90
N GLY A 405 -0.73 39.95 -30.09
CA GLY A 405 -0.09 38.77 -30.68
C GLY A 405 1.43 38.81 -30.61
N HIS A 406 2.06 37.64 -30.58
CA HIS A 406 3.49 37.46 -30.79
C HIS A 406 3.73 36.26 -31.73
N PRO A 407 4.73 36.33 -32.63
CA PRO A 407 5.18 35.15 -33.37
C PRO A 407 5.60 34.02 -32.41
N ASP A 408 5.34 32.76 -32.77
CA ASP A 408 5.89 31.62 -32.05
C ASP A 408 6.40 30.56 -33.03
N PHE A 409 7.73 30.36 -33.04
CA PHE A 409 8.37 29.37 -33.90
C PHE A 409 7.90 27.93 -33.57
N THR A 410 7.49 27.68 -32.33
CA THR A 410 6.93 26.40 -31.88
C THR A 410 5.73 26.00 -32.71
N ASN A 411 4.87 26.95 -33.08
CA ASN A 411 3.66 26.69 -33.87
C ASN A 411 3.99 26.21 -35.29
N VAL A 412 5.07 26.73 -35.89
CA VAL A 412 5.54 26.29 -37.23
C VAL A 412 6.04 24.84 -37.18
N VAL A 413 6.74 24.47 -36.10
CA VAL A 413 7.19 23.10 -35.86
C VAL A 413 5.99 22.17 -35.64
N ILE A 414 5.04 22.56 -34.79
CA ILE A 414 3.80 21.80 -34.54
C ILE A 414 3.01 21.60 -35.83
N ALA A 415 2.85 22.64 -36.66
CA ALA A 415 2.17 22.57 -37.95
C ALA A 415 2.83 21.54 -38.89
N SER A 416 4.16 21.61 -38.99
CA SER A 416 4.95 20.72 -39.84
C SER A 416 4.85 19.26 -39.42
N VAL A 417 4.97 19.00 -38.11
CA VAL A 417 4.89 17.65 -37.53
C VAL A 417 3.46 17.10 -37.64
N SER A 418 2.43 17.90 -37.34
CA SER A 418 1.03 17.50 -37.42
C SER A 418 0.63 17.07 -38.83
N ALA A 419 1.01 17.84 -39.85
CA ALA A 419 0.72 17.50 -41.25
C ALA A 419 1.43 16.21 -41.69
N ALA A 420 2.66 15.99 -41.24
CA ALA A 420 3.41 14.75 -41.50
C ALA A 420 2.78 13.52 -40.82
N ILE A 421 2.38 13.64 -39.55
CA ILE A 421 1.68 12.58 -38.80
C ILE A 421 0.34 12.25 -39.47
N THR A 422 -0.43 13.26 -39.85
CA THR A 422 -1.73 13.07 -40.48
C THR A 422 -1.60 12.35 -41.82
N LEU A 423 -0.61 12.73 -42.65
CA LEU A 423 -0.29 12.00 -43.88
C LEU A 423 0.12 10.55 -43.58
N ALA A 424 0.94 10.30 -42.55
CA ALA A 424 1.36 8.96 -42.16
C ALA A 424 0.16 8.07 -41.79
N LEU A 425 -0.81 8.62 -41.04
CA LEU A 425 -2.05 7.94 -40.65
C LEU A 425 -2.93 7.64 -41.87
N CYS A 426 -3.06 8.57 -42.82
CA CYS A 426 -3.80 8.32 -44.07
C CYS A 426 -3.16 7.21 -44.92
N LEU A 427 -1.83 7.21 -45.05
CA LEU A 427 -1.10 6.16 -45.78
C LEU A 427 -1.18 4.79 -45.09
N TRP A 428 -1.18 4.77 -43.76
CA TRP A 428 -1.42 3.57 -42.97
C TRP A 428 -2.84 3.04 -43.18
N LEU A 429 -3.84 3.90 -43.10
CA LEU A 429 -5.25 3.54 -43.32
C LEU A 429 -5.47 2.97 -44.73
N GLU A 430 -4.85 3.57 -45.75
CA GLU A 430 -4.90 3.06 -47.13
C GLU A 430 -4.30 1.66 -47.25
N ARG A 431 -3.21 1.37 -46.52
CA ARG A 431 -2.58 0.04 -46.49
C ARG A 431 -3.50 -1.01 -45.85
N VAL A 432 -4.09 -0.70 -44.70
CA VAL A 432 -5.03 -1.58 -44.00
C VAL A 432 -6.23 -1.93 -44.89
N LEU A 433 -6.82 -0.94 -45.56
CA LEU A 433 -7.99 -1.14 -46.43
C LEU A 433 -7.66 -1.94 -47.70
N ARG A 434 -6.42 -1.88 -48.21
CA ARG A 434 -5.96 -2.70 -49.34
C ARG A 434 -5.77 -4.17 -48.96
N GLU A 435 -5.23 -4.42 -47.76
CA GLU A 435 -5.00 -5.77 -47.25
C GLU A 435 -6.31 -6.50 -46.88
N GLU A 436 -7.35 -5.79 -46.43
CA GLU A 436 -8.67 -6.39 -46.19
C GLU A 436 -9.43 -6.80 -47.47
N GLY A 437 -9.13 -6.17 -48.61
CA GLY A 437 -9.73 -6.50 -49.91
C GLY A 437 -9.15 -7.75 -50.58
N ALA A 438 -7.95 -8.17 -50.17
CA ALA A 438 -7.35 -9.44 -50.58
C ALA A 438 -7.75 -10.51 -49.55
N GLY A 439 -8.81 -11.27 -49.83
CA GLY A 439 -9.37 -12.25 -48.90
C GLY A 439 -8.32 -13.23 -48.35
N VAL A 440 -7.83 -12.99 -47.13
CA VAL A 440 -7.07 -13.95 -46.34
C VAL A 440 -8.03 -14.59 -45.33
N PRO A 441 -8.08 -15.94 -45.21
CA PRO A 441 -9.02 -16.62 -44.33
C PRO A 441 -8.86 -16.18 -42.88
N ALA A 442 -9.98 -16.09 -42.18
CA ALA A 442 -10.01 -15.90 -40.74
C ALA A 442 -9.24 -17.05 -40.07
N TYR A 443 -8.20 -16.70 -39.31
CA TYR A 443 -7.55 -17.64 -38.40
C TYR A 443 -8.59 -18.08 -37.37
N GLU A 444 -9.14 -19.28 -37.55
CA GLU A 444 -9.89 -19.98 -36.53
C GLU A 444 -9.01 -20.06 -35.28
N PHE A 445 -9.55 -19.55 -34.17
CA PHE A 445 -8.97 -19.82 -32.86
C PHE A 445 -8.96 -21.34 -32.69
N ALA A 446 -7.76 -21.93 -32.73
CA ALA A 446 -7.52 -23.28 -32.30
C ALA A 446 -8.13 -23.45 -30.90
N THR A 447 -9.27 -24.11 -30.84
CA THR A 447 -9.79 -24.74 -29.63
C THR A 447 -8.74 -25.74 -29.20
N VAL A 448 -7.87 -25.32 -28.28
CA VAL A 448 -7.05 -26.22 -27.48
C VAL A 448 -8.03 -27.20 -26.85
N GLY A 449 -7.89 -28.48 -27.21
CA GLY A 449 -8.72 -29.55 -26.73
C GLY A 449 -8.83 -29.49 -25.22
N VAL A 450 -10.03 -29.17 -24.74
CA VAL A 450 -10.42 -29.45 -23.37
C VAL A 450 -10.49 -30.96 -23.28
N THR A 451 -9.40 -31.57 -22.80
CA THR A 451 -9.43 -32.94 -22.30
C THR A 451 -10.57 -33.00 -21.29
N GLN A 452 -11.54 -33.88 -21.54
CA GLN A 452 -12.60 -34.17 -20.61
C GLN A 452 -12.00 -34.55 -19.26
N VAL A 453 -12.06 -33.62 -18.31
CA VAL A 453 -11.82 -33.93 -16.91
C VAL A 453 -13.02 -34.77 -16.48
N ARG A 454 -12.80 -36.08 -16.41
CA ARG A 454 -13.68 -37.06 -15.78
C ARG A 454 -14.14 -36.47 -14.45
N ARG A 455 -15.44 -36.17 -14.31
CA ARG A 455 -16.04 -35.81 -13.02
C ARG A 455 -15.84 -37.01 -12.10
N LEU A 456 -14.89 -36.89 -11.17
CA LEU A 456 -14.84 -37.77 -10.02
C LEU A 456 -15.92 -37.29 -9.05
N ASP A 457 -16.83 -38.20 -8.77
CA ASP A 457 -17.92 -38.05 -7.83
C ASP A 457 -17.35 -37.71 -6.43
N PRO A 458 -17.76 -36.60 -5.78
CA PRO A 458 -17.25 -36.20 -4.47
C PRO A 458 -17.49 -37.22 -3.35
N ASP A 459 -18.44 -38.14 -3.54
CA ASP A 459 -18.93 -39.03 -2.48
C ASP A 459 -18.25 -40.41 -2.45
N ALA A 460 -17.25 -40.67 -3.32
CA ALA A 460 -16.62 -41.98 -3.44
C ALA A 460 -15.24 -42.13 -2.75
N VAL A 461 -14.83 -41.21 -1.87
CA VAL A 461 -13.61 -41.39 -1.06
C VAL A 461 -13.98 -42.00 0.28
N ALA A 462 -14.28 -43.30 0.24
CA ALA A 462 -14.28 -44.12 1.44
C ALA A 462 -12.91 -44.03 2.10
N VAL A 463 -12.92 -43.71 3.41
CA VAL A 463 -11.77 -43.70 4.30
C VAL A 463 -11.13 -45.09 4.27
N ARG A 464 -10.12 -45.29 3.42
CA ARG A 464 -9.25 -46.46 3.52
C ARG A 464 -8.31 -46.21 4.70
N SER A 465 -8.46 -47.07 5.71
CA SER A 465 -7.54 -47.26 6.82
C SER A 465 -6.09 -47.30 6.30
N LEU A 466 -5.24 -46.45 6.86
CA LEU A 466 -3.80 -46.46 6.63
C LEU A 466 -3.24 -47.84 7.05
N PRO A 467 -2.31 -48.44 6.29
CA PRO A 467 -1.73 -49.72 6.64
C PRO A 467 -0.87 -49.60 7.91
N ASP A 468 -1.04 -50.57 8.81
CA ASP A 468 -0.13 -50.85 9.93
C ASP A 468 1.27 -51.16 9.38
N LEU A 469 2.23 -50.25 9.60
CA LEU A 469 3.63 -50.44 9.24
C LEU A 469 4.54 -49.89 10.35
N ALA A 470 5.51 -50.73 10.72
CA ALA A 470 6.37 -50.70 11.90
C ALA A 470 7.05 -49.35 12.24
N PHE A 471 7.31 -49.18 13.54
CA PHE A 471 7.83 -47.97 14.21
C PHE A 471 9.33 -47.67 13.91
N SER A 472 9.69 -47.22 12.72
CA SER A 472 10.98 -46.52 12.51
C SER A 472 10.74 -45.02 12.39
N VAL A 473 10.90 -44.28 13.50
CA VAL A 473 10.72 -42.82 13.54
C VAL A 473 12.08 -42.14 13.36
N HIS A 474 12.15 -41.09 12.53
CA HIS A 474 13.39 -40.34 12.25
C HIS A 474 13.93 -39.64 13.51
N PRO A 475 15.25 -39.65 13.81
CA PRO A 475 15.82 -39.08 15.04
C PRO A 475 15.47 -37.61 15.29
N MET A 476 15.50 -36.78 14.25
CA MET A 476 15.10 -35.36 14.34
C MET A 476 13.64 -35.17 14.79
N ALA A 477 12.74 -36.07 14.43
CA ALA A 477 11.34 -36.00 14.87
C ALA A 477 11.22 -36.28 16.36
N TRP A 478 12.00 -37.24 16.88
CA TRP A 478 12.08 -37.53 18.31
C TRP A 478 12.67 -36.38 19.10
N LEU A 479 13.76 -35.77 18.61
CA LEU A 479 14.38 -34.62 19.26
C LEU A 479 13.38 -33.48 19.45
N VAL A 480 12.70 -33.05 18.37
CA VAL A 480 11.69 -31.97 18.46
C VAL A 480 10.54 -32.35 19.37
N THR A 481 10.07 -33.61 19.31
CA THR A 481 8.96 -34.08 20.13
C THR A 481 9.28 -34.08 21.62
N LEU A 482 10.44 -34.63 22.00
CA LEU A 482 10.89 -34.69 23.40
C LEU A 482 11.18 -33.30 23.95
N THR A 483 11.85 -32.44 23.18
CA THR A 483 12.10 -31.06 23.58
C THR A 483 10.79 -30.28 23.75
N ALA A 484 9.84 -30.42 22.81
CA ALA A 484 8.55 -29.75 22.92
C ALA A 484 7.74 -30.24 24.13
N ALA A 485 7.73 -31.56 24.39
CA ALA A 485 7.06 -32.14 25.56
C ALA A 485 7.71 -31.67 26.87
N LEU A 486 9.04 -31.64 26.96
CA LEU A 486 9.76 -31.15 28.13
C LEU A 486 9.45 -29.67 28.40
N LEU A 487 9.55 -28.81 27.38
CA LEU A 487 9.22 -27.38 27.51
C LEU A 487 7.76 -27.16 27.89
N MET A 488 6.84 -27.98 27.35
CA MET A 488 5.43 -27.93 27.71
C MET A 488 5.21 -28.30 29.19
N LEU A 489 5.91 -29.33 29.70
CA LEU A 489 5.86 -29.72 31.10
C LEU A 489 6.42 -28.62 32.02
N ILE A 490 7.58 -28.05 31.69
CA ILE A 490 8.17 -26.91 32.42
C ILE A 490 7.19 -25.73 32.43
N GLY A 491 6.63 -25.42 31.26
CA GLY A 491 5.63 -24.38 31.10
C GLY A 491 4.39 -24.61 31.97
N PHE A 492 3.89 -25.84 32.01
CA PHE A 492 2.74 -26.23 32.84
C PHE A 492 3.03 -26.13 34.34
N TRP A 493 4.18 -26.63 34.80
CA TRP A 493 4.57 -26.58 36.22
C TRP A 493 4.71 -25.14 36.75
N GLY A 494 5.21 -24.23 35.92
CA GLY A 494 5.33 -22.80 36.24
C GLY A 494 4.07 -21.96 36.00
N TYR A 495 2.92 -22.57 35.67
CA TYR A 495 1.70 -21.80 35.36
C TYR A 495 0.98 -21.34 36.65
N PRO A 496 0.69 -20.03 36.85
CA PRO A 496 0.32 -19.53 38.18
C PRO A 496 -1.16 -19.73 38.56
N VAL A 497 -2.09 -19.72 37.60
CA VAL A 497 -3.54 -19.67 37.88
C VAL A 497 -4.30 -20.64 36.97
N GLY A 498 -5.45 -21.18 37.37
CA GLY A 498 -6.35 -21.85 36.42
C GLY A 498 -5.84 -23.13 35.75
N ARG A 499 -4.83 -23.80 36.35
CA ARG A 499 -4.21 -25.03 35.80
C ARG A 499 -5.22 -26.11 35.35
N PRO A 500 -6.32 -26.41 36.07
CA PRO A 500 -7.28 -27.44 35.62
C PRO A 500 -7.94 -27.09 34.28
N TRP A 501 -8.32 -25.83 34.09
CA TRP A 501 -8.94 -25.36 32.84
C TRP A 501 -7.96 -25.38 31.67
N LEU A 502 -6.70 -24.99 31.92
CA LEU A 502 -5.63 -25.10 30.94
C LEU A 502 -5.40 -26.56 30.52
N VAL A 503 -5.36 -27.50 31.48
CA VAL A 503 -5.21 -28.93 31.21
C VAL A 503 -6.38 -29.46 30.39
N LEU A 504 -7.61 -29.12 30.76
CA LEU A 504 -8.80 -29.52 30.00
C LEU A 504 -8.76 -28.99 28.57
N GLY A 505 -8.37 -27.72 28.37
CA GLY A 505 -8.22 -27.12 27.05
C GLY A 505 -7.13 -27.79 26.21
N LEU A 506 -5.95 -28.03 26.79
CA LEU A 506 -4.84 -28.72 26.13
C LEU A 506 -5.18 -30.19 25.81
N LEU A 507 -5.88 -30.90 26.70
CA LEU A 507 -6.34 -32.27 26.43
C LEU A 507 -7.39 -32.31 25.33
N ALA A 508 -8.35 -31.38 25.33
CA ALA A 508 -9.34 -31.27 24.26
C ALA A 508 -8.67 -31.00 22.91
N TYR A 509 -7.74 -30.03 22.86
CA TYR A 509 -6.99 -29.73 21.65
C TYR A 509 -6.08 -30.90 21.23
N GLY A 510 -5.39 -31.53 22.17
CA GLY A 510 -4.55 -32.71 21.94
C GLY A 510 -5.35 -33.88 21.39
N THR A 511 -6.58 -34.09 21.85
CA THR A 511 -7.50 -35.12 21.35
C THR A 511 -7.92 -34.82 19.91
N LEU A 512 -8.22 -33.57 19.57
CA LEU A 512 -8.53 -33.16 18.20
C LEU A 512 -7.34 -33.41 17.25
N LEU A 513 -6.13 -33.02 17.68
CA LEU A 513 -4.89 -33.26 16.92
C LEU A 513 -4.57 -34.76 16.78
N TRP A 514 -4.79 -35.53 17.85
CA TRP A 514 -4.58 -36.98 17.85
C TRP A 514 -5.49 -37.66 16.83
N ARG A 515 -6.75 -37.23 16.74
CA ARG A 515 -7.73 -37.74 15.77
C ARG A 515 -7.38 -37.34 14.34
N ASN A 516 -7.05 -36.08 14.10
CA ASN A 516 -6.61 -35.61 12.78
C ASN A 516 -5.68 -34.39 12.89
N PRO A 517 -4.38 -34.50 12.51
CA PRO A 517 -3.46 -33.39 12.66
C PRO A 517 -3.81 -32.14 11.83
N VAL A 518 -4.67 -32.25 10.81
CA VAL A 518 -5.11 -31.10 9.99
C VAL A 518 -5.86 -30.04 10.81
N TRP A 519 -6.42 -30.41 11.98
CA TRP A 519 -7.07 -29.45 12.89
C TRP A 519 -6.15 -28.32 13.35
N LEU A 520 -4.82 -28.53 13.37
CA LEU A 520 -3.85 -27.47 13.70
C LEU A 520 -4.05 -26.23 12.84
N PHE A 521 -4.44 -26.40 11.57
CA PHE A 521 -4.59 -25.29 10.63
C PHE A 521 -5.81 -24.41 10.92
N VAL A 522 -6.86 -24.88 11.59
CA VAL A 522 -7.93 -23.98 12.10
C VAL A 522 -7.58 -23.47 13.48
N VAL A 523 -7.18 -24.37 14.38
CA VAL A 523 -7.13 -24.05 15.81
C VAL A 523 -5.99 -23.08 16.12
N LEU A 524 -4.79 -23.25 15.55
CA LEU A 524 -3.68 -22.34 15.85
C LEU A 524 -3.95 -20.89 15.45
N PRO A 525 -4.45 -20.57 14.23
CA PRO A 525 -4.85 -19.20 13.90
C PRO A 525 -5.88 -18.59 14.85
N VAL A 526 -6.85 -19.40 15.33
CA VAL A 526 -7.88 -18.96 16.27
C VAL A 526 -7.28 -18.68 17.64
N LEU A 527 -6.47 -19.60 18.17
CA LEU A 527 -5.82 -19.41 19.47
C LEU A 527 -4.82 -18.24 19.44
N LEU A 528 -4.13 -18.00 18.33
CA LEU A 528 -3.20 -16.87 18.19
C LEU A 528 -3.87 -15.52 18.48
N ALA A 529 -5.13 -15.37 18.07
CA ALA A 529 -5.88 -14.11 18.23
C ALA A 529 -6.64 -14.01 19.55
N ILE A 530 -7.06 -15.13 20.16
CA ILE A 530 -8.02 -15.11 21.27
C ILE A 530 -7.43 -15.63 22.59
N LEU A 531 -6.47 -16.56 22.55
CA LEU A 531 -5.92 -17.18 23.75
C LEU A 531 -4.82 -16.30 24.32
N ASP A 532 -5.19 -15.27 25.07
CA ASP A 532 -4.27 -14.34 25.74
C ASP A 532 -4.69 -14.14 27.20
N LEU A 533 -4.17 -14.97 28.11
CA LEU A 533 -4.50 -14.86 29.53
C LEU A 533 -3.44 -14.09 30.33
N SER A 534 -2.44 -13.48 29.66
CA SER A 534 -1.42 -12.66 30.32
C SER A 534 -1.98 -11.56 31.23
N PRO A 535 -3.14 -10.89 30.95
CA PRO A 535 -3.73 -9.94 31.89
C PRO A 535 -4.17 -10.54 33.23
N VAL A 536 -4.41 -11.86 33.28
CA VAL A 536 -4.81 -12.59 34.49
C VAL A 536 -3.60 -13.29 35.12
N THR A 537 -2.70 -13.84 34.30
CA THR A 537 -1.58 -14.66 34.78
C THR A 537 -0.30 -13.88 35.03
N GLY A 538 -0.15 -12.67 34.46
CA GLY A 538 1.10 -11.90 34.44
C GLY A 538 2.18 -12.52 33.54
N ARG A 539 1.91 -13.63 32.86
CA ARG A 539 2.94 -14.43 32.19
C ARG A 539 3.15 -14.01 30.74
N LEU A 540 4.37 -13.62 30.39
CA LEU A 540 4.75 -13.16 29.04
C LEU A 540 5.74 -14.08 28.32
N TRP A 541 6.56 -14.82 29.07
CA TRP A 541 7.67 -15.62 28.54
C TRP A 541 7.23 -16.88 27.79
N LEU A 542 6.40 -17.70 28.44
CA LEU A 542 5.82 -18.93 27.90
C LEU A 542 4.35 -18.97 28.30
N ASP A 543 3.50 -18.50 27.40
CA ASP A 543 2.07 -18.29 27.62
C ASP A 543 1.24 -19.54 27.23
N GLU A 544 -0.08 -19.43 27.33
CA GLU A 544 -0.98 -20.54 27.03
C GLU A 544 -0.98 -20.92 25.55
N PHE A 545 -0.75 -19.93 24.68
CA PHE A 545 -0.64 -20.15 23.25
C PHE A 545 0.65 -20.89 22.89
N ASP A 546 1.77 -20.55 23.53
CA ASP A 546 3.03 -21.28 23.37
C ASP A 546 2.88 -22.75 23.77
N LEU A 547 2.16 -23.04 24.87
CA LEU A 547 1.84 -24.41 25.28
C LEU A 547 1.02 -25.17 24.22
N ALA A 548 0.06 -24.51 23.57
CA ALA A 548 -0.69 -25.10 22.47
C ALA A 548 0.20 -25.37 21.24
N VAL A 549 1.15 -24.48 20.91
CA VAL A 549 2.13 -24.71 19.85
C VAL A 549 3.04 -25.89 20.19
N LEU A 550 3.57 -25.95 21.41
CA LEU A 550 4.43 -27.06 21.87
C LEU A 550 3.70 -28.40 21.83
N LEU A 551 2.43 -28.45 22.27
CA LEU A 551 1.59 -29.64 22.15
C LEU A 551 1.39 -30.04 20.67
N THR A 552 1.20 -29.07 19.79
CA THR A 552 1.09 -29.31 18.34
C THR A 552 2.37 -29.94 17.80
N LEU A 553 3.53 -29.38 18.15
CA LEU A 553 4.83 -29.93 17.73
C LEU A 553 5.00 -31.36 18.24
N ALA A 554 4.74 -31.61 19.52
CA ALA A 554 4.89 -32.93 20.13
C ALA A 554 4.00 -34.02 19.48
N LEU A 555 2.75 -33.69 19.13
CA LEU A 555 1.80 -34.67 18.58
C LEU A 555 1.88 -34.84 17.05
N VAL A 556 2.27 -33.80 16.32
CA VAL A 556 2.18 -33.78 14.85
C VAL A 556 3.51 -34.14 14.17
N TYR A 557 4.65 -33.72 14.72
CA TYR A 557 5.97 -34.07 14.15
C TYR A 557 6.15 -35.58 13.90
N PRO A 558 5.93 -36.49 14.86
CA PRO A 558 6.18 -37.92 14.64
C PRO A 558 5.28 -38.54 13.57
N ARG A 559 4.12 -37.91 13.29
CA ARG A 559 3.16 -38.35 12.27
C ARG A 559 3.54 -37.87 10.86
N TYR A 560 3.82 -36.58 10.71
CA TYR A 560 4.05 -35.98 9.38
C TYR A 560 5.51 -36.05 8.95
N TYR A 561 6.48 -36.12 9.87
CA TYR A 561 7.90 -36.14 9.51
C TYR A 561 8.34 -37.40 8.74
N ARG A 562 7.50 -38.46 8.71
CA ARG A 562 7.70 -39.65 7.88
C ARG A 562 7.53 -39.37 6.38
N GLY A 563 6.72 -38.37 6.02
CA GLY A 563 6.46 -38.00 4.63
C GLY A 563 7.61 -37.22 4.00
N SER A 564 7.83 -37.43 2.70
CA SER A 564 8.72 -36.58 1.91
C SER A 564 8.18 -35.14 1.87
N PRO A 565 9.03 -34.12 2.09
CA PRO A 565 8.58 -32.74 2.06
C PRO A 565 8.26 -32.31 0.62
N ALA A 566 7.13 -31.64 0.44
CA ALA A 566 6.77 -30.99 -0.82
C ALA A 566 7.86 -30.00 -1.27
N PRO A 567 8.10 -29.85 -2.59
CA PRO A 567 9.08 -28.90 -3.10
C PRO A 567 8.71 -27.47 -2.72
N TRP A 568 9.72 -26.60 -2.62
CA TRP A 568 9.48 -25.19 -2.38
C TRP A 568 8.79 -24.54 -3.60
N PRO A 569 7.82 -23.63 -3.40
CA PRO A 569 7.13 -22.97 -4.50
C PRO A 569 8.07 -22.20 -5.43
N ASN A 570 9.16 -21.67 -4.89
CA ASN A 570 10.27 -21.10 -5.65
C ASN A 570 11.56 -21.12 -4.82
N ARG A 571 12.70 -20.92 -5.50
CA ARG A 571 14.02 -20.91 -4.86
C ARG A 571 14.19 -19.81 -3.80
N TRP A 572 13.49 -18.69 -3.93
CA TRP A 572 13.63 -17.55 -3.01
C TRP A 572 13.00 -17.83 -1.66
N LEU A 573 11.84 -18.50 -1.61
CA LEU A 573 11.25 -18.95 -0.34
C LEU A 573 12.12 -19.98 0.38
N ARG A 574 12.79 -20.86 -0.39
CA ARG A 574 13.78 -21.78 0.18
C ARG A 574 14.94 -21.04 0.82
N LEU A 575 15.52 -20.08 0.09
CA LEU A 575 16.62 -19.25 0.58
C LEU A 575 16.18 -18.43 1.80
N ALA A 576 14.99 -17.82 1.75
CA ALA A 576 14.39 -17.06 2.83
C ALA A 576 14.26 -17.90 4.10
N TYR A 577 13.75 -19.13 4.00
CA TYR A 577 13.61 -20.02 5.15
C TYR A 577 14.94 -20.31 5.86
N TYR A 578 16.01 -20.63 5.11
CA TYR A 578 17.32 -20.86 5.72
C TYR A 578 17.98 -19.58 6.23
N ALA A 579 17.79 -18.46 5.54
CA ALA A 579 18.26 -17.15 6.00
C ALA A 579 17.56 -16.73 7.30
N LEU A 580 16.26 -17.00 7.43
CA LEU A 580 15.50 -16.76 8.66
C LEU A 580 15.99 -17.63 9.82
N TRP A 581 16.32 -18.90 9.59
CA TRP A 581 16.95 -19.74 10.62
C TRP A 581 18.30 -19.18 11.11
N ALA A 582 19.16 -18.77 10.17
CA ALA A 582 20.46 -18.18 10.50
C ALA A 582 20.31 -16.85 11.26
N SER A 583 19.44 -15.97 10.77
CA SER A 583 19.11 -14.69 11.39
C SER A 583 18.55 -14.88 12.79
N TRP A 584 17.58 -15.80 12.94
CA TRP A 584 16.97 -16.11 14.22
C TRP A 584 17.97 -16.67 15.23
N ALA A 585 18.78 -17.65 14.84
CA ALA A 585 19.77 -18.27 15.71
C ALA A 585 20.78 -17.24 16.23
N TRP A 586 21.28 -16.39 15.33
CA TRP A 586 22.24 -15.35 15.71
C TRP A 586 21.61 -14.29 16.62
N SER A 587 20.48 -13.69 16.24
CA SER A 587 19.85 -12.63 17.03
C SER A 587 19.35 -13.10 18.39
N THR A 588 18.92 -14.36 18.49
CA THR A 588 18.56 -14.97 19.78
C THR A 588 19.80 -15.21 20.64
N ALA A 589 20.87 -15.79 20.07
CA ALA A 589 22.12 -16.02 20.80
C ALA A 589 22.74 -14.71 21.30
N ARG A 590 22.75 -13.67 20.46
CA ARG A 590 23.25 -12.34 20.83
C ARG A 590 22.39 -11.68 21.90
N GLY A 591 21.06 -11.74 21.78
CA GLY A 591 20.15 -11.15 22.75
C GLY A 591 20.14 -11.85 24.10
N LEU A 592 20.36 -13.18 24.13
CA LEU A 592 20.48 -13.96 25.37
C LEU A 592 21.90 -13.97 25.94
N TRP A 593 22.89 -13.40 25.25
CA TRP A 593 24.28 -13.38 25.70
C TRP A 593 24.47 -12.84 27.13
N PRO A 594 23.80 -11.75 27.55
CA PRO A 594 23.92 -11.24 28.92
C PRO A 594 23.49 -12.24 30.01
N LEU A 595 22.67 -13.26 29.70
CA LEU A 595 22.29 -14.30 30.67
C LEU A 595 23.44 -15.24 31.05
N LEU A 596 24.47 -15.32 30.20
CA LEU A 596 25.68 -16.10 30.48
C LEU A 596 26.59 -15.41 31.50
N GLU A 597 26.43 -14.10 31.65
CA GLU A 597 27.21 -13.25 32.55
C GLU A 597 26.44 -12.89 33.83
N ALA A 598 25.13 -13.16 33.87
CA ALA A 598 24.25 -12.83 35.00
C ALA A 598 24.28 -13.89 36.11
N ASP A 599 24.08 -13.47 37.35
CA ASP A 599 23.83 -14.37 38.48
C ASP A 599 22.44 -15.02 38.35
N TRP A 600 22.37 -16.33 38.58
CA TRP A 600 21.13 -17.11 38.49
C TRP A 600 20.50 -17.35 39.87
N PRO A 601 19.16 -17.30 39.98
CA PRO A 601 18.17 -17.03 38.93
C PRO A 601 18.03 -15.53 38.62
N VAL A 602 17.76 -15.21 37.35
CA VAL A 602 17.55 -13.81 36.92
C VAL A 602 16.18 -13.32 37.41
N PRO A 603 16.12 -12.17 38.11
CA PRO A 603 14.86 -11.65 38.65
C PRO A 603 13.89 -11.21 37.54
N PRO A 604 12.57 -11.43 37.71
CA PRO A 604 11.55 -10.82 36.85
C PRO A 604 11.68 -9.31 36.84
N SER A 605 11.72 -8.72 35.65
CA SER A 605 11.92 -7.28 35.48
C SER A 605 11.44 -6.80 34.11
N SER A 606 11.17 -5.50 34.05
CA SER A 606 10.81 -4.77 32.82
C SER A 606 11.84 -4.85 31.69
N HIS A 607 13.12 -5.05 32.01
CA HIS A 607 14.25 -5.01 31.06
C HIS A 607 15.09 -6.30 31.13
N SER A 608 14.44 -7.44 31.28
CA SER A 608 15.12 -8.74 31.39
C SER A 608 15.81 -9.14 30.08
N PRO A 609 17.03 -9.70 30.10
CA PRO A 609 17.65 -10.30 28.91
C PRO A 609 16.81 -11.42 28.27
N LEU A 610 15.86 -12.01 29.02
CA LEU A 610 14.90 -12.98 28.49
C LEU A 610 13.95 -12.39 27.42
N GLU A 611 13.88 -11.06 27.27
CA GLU A 611 13.14 -10.40 26.18
C GLU A 611 13.56 -10.90 24.79
N ALA A 612 14.82 -11.31 24.63
CA ALA A 612 15.28 -11.93 23.40
C ALA A 612 14.50 -13.21 23.03
N TRP A 613 14.16 -14.04 24.03
CA TRP A 613 13.31 -15.22 23.84
C TRP A 613 11.86 -14.82 23.54
N ARG A 614 11.30 -13.88 24.32
CA ARG A 614 9.90 -13.42 24.16
C ARG A 614 9.64 -12.88 22.76
N VAL A 615 10.55 -12.07 22.22
CA VAL A 615 10.44 -11.53 20.85
C VAL A 615 10.74 -12.62 19.81
N GLY A 616 11.82 -13.39 20.01
CA GLY A 616 12.30 -14.37 19.04
C GLY A 616 11.38 -15.58 18.82
N LYS A 617 10.58 -16.00 19.83
CA LYS A 617 9.77 -17.22 19.76
C LYS A 617 8.73 -17.21 18.64
N GLY A 618 8.20 -16.04 18.26
CA GLY A 618 7.20 -15.91 17.19
C GLY A 618 7.68 -16.43 15.84
N LEU A 619 8.92 -16.07 15.47
CA LEU A 619 9.57 -16.59 14.26
C LEU A 619 9.95 -18.07 14.42
N LEU A 620 10.47 -18.47 15.59
CA LEU A 620 10.82 -19.87 15.88
C LEU A 620 9.63 -20.83 15.66
N TRP A 621 8.46 -20.49 16.19
CA TRP A 621 7.25 -21.30 16.05
C TRP A 621 6.89 -21.56 14.60
N VAL A 622 7.00 -20.55 13.73
CA VAL A 622 6.75 -20.74 12.30
C VAL A 622 7.84 -21.57 11.65
N LEU A 623 9.11 -21.33 11.98
CA LEU A 623 10.23 -22.10 11.44
C LEU A 623 10.12 -23.60 11.77
N LEU A 624 9.56 -23.95 12.93
CA LEU A 624 9.26 -25.34 13.31
C LEU A 624 7.97 -25.88 12.65
N LEU A 625 6.96 -25.04 12.38
CA LEU A 625 5.72 -25.47 11.74
C LEU A 625 5.83 -25.63 10.21
N VAL A 626 6.74 -24.92 9.54
CA VAL A 626 6.93 -25.01 8.08
C VAL A 626 7.31 -26.44 7.61
N PRO A 627 8.23 -27.17 8.25
CA PRO A 627 8.50 -28.58 7.95
C PRO A 627 7.27 -29.49 8.04
N VAL A 628 6.36 -29.22 8.98
CA VAL A 628 5.09 -29.94 9.16
C VAL A 628 4.15 -29.63 8.01
N ALA A 629 3.97 -28.34 7.68
CA ALA A 629 3.12 -27.91 6.57
C ALA A 629 3.57 -28.47 5.21
N ARG A 630 4.89 -28.56 4.97
CA ARG A 630 5.46 -29.16 3.75
C ARG A 630 5.23 -30.66 3.64
N ARG A 631 4.95 -31.36 4.74
CA ARG A 631 4.78 -32.82 4.78
C ARG A 631 3.34 -33.25 4.98
N VAL A 632 2.39 -32.32 4.89
CA VAL A 632 0.97 -32.65 4.84
C VAL A 632 0.73 -33.57 3.64
N PRO A 633 0.10 -34.75 3.82
CA PRO A 633 -0.18 -35.66 2.72
C PRO A 633 -0.98 -34.97 1.61
N PRO A 634 -0.68 -35.23 0.32
CA PRO A 634 -1.36 -34.59 -0.81
C PRO A 634 -2.89 -34.73 -0.76
N ALA A 635 -3.41 -35.87 -0.27
CA ALA A 635 -4.83 -36.11 -0.08
C ALA A 635 -5.49 -35.15 0.94
N LEU A 636 -4.75 -34.70 1.95
CA LEU A 636 -5.22 -33.81 3.00
C LEU A 636 -4.91 -32.33 2.74
N ALA A 637 -4.01 -32.02 1.79
CA ALA A 637 -3.61 -30.64 1.50
C ALA A 637 -4.79 -29.70 1.14
N PRO A 638 -5.79 -30.09 0.32
CA PRO A 638 -6.96 -29.24 0.05
C PRO A 638 -7.81 -28.98 1.30
N LEU A 639 -7.85 -29.95 2.22
CA LEU A 639 -8.50 -29.76 3.52
C LEU A 639 -7.69 -28.76 4.34
N ALA A 640 -6.38 -28.98 4.50
CA ALA A 640 -5.49 -28.07 5.24
C ALA A 640 -5.60 -26.61 4.78
N VAL A 641 -5.61 -26.32 3.47
CA VAL A 641 -5.81 -24.96 2.94
C VAL A 641 -7.16 -24.36 3.35
N ARG A 642 -8.25 -25.13 3.22
CA ARG A 642 -9.60 -24.66 3.57
C ARG A 642 -9.70 -24.37 5.07
N TRP A 643 -9.09 -25.22 5.89
CA TRP A 643 -9.05 -25.11 7.33
C TRP A 643 -8.19 -23.92 7.75
N PHE A 644 -7.00 -23.75 7.18
CA PHE A 644 -6.15 -22.58 7.44
C PHE A 644 -6.86 -21.25 7.18
N ARG A 645 -7.54 -21.14 6.03
CA ARG A 645 -8.32 -19.95 5.71
C ARG A 645 -9.46 -19.73 6.71
N ARG A 646 -10.20 -20.77 7.07
CA ARG A 646 -11.30 -20.67 8.06
C ARG A 646 -10.79 -20.27 9.43
N GLY A 647 -9.61 -20.74 9.84
CA GLY A 647 -8.97 -20.34 11.09
C GLY A 647 -8.80 -18.81 11.17
N TRP A 648 -8.23 -18.20 10.12
CA TRP A 648 -8.08 -16.74 10.07
C TRP A 648 -9.42 -15.98 10.09
N LEU A 649 -10.46 -16.50 9.43
CA LEU A 649 -11.77 -15.87 9.42
C LEU A 649 -12.45 -15.95 10.80
N ILE A 650 -12.39 -17.10 11.45
CA ILE A 650 -12.91 -17.28 12.81
C ILE A 650 -12.15 -16.36 13.77
N ALA A 651 -10.82 -16.32 13.65
CA ALA A 651 -9.98 -15.42 14.45
C ALA A 651 -10.39 -13.94 14.27
N LEU A 652 -10.62 -13.49 13.03
CA LEU A 652 -11.05 -12.13 12.74
C LEU A 652 -12.43 -11.80 13.33
N VAL A 653 -13.41 -12.69 13.15
CA VAL A 653 -14.77 -12.49 13.68
C VAL A 653 -14.74 -12.44 15.20
N SER A 654 -14.03 -13.36 15.85
CA SER A 654 -13.92 -13.38 17.31
C SER A 654 -13.19 -12.16 17.85
N ALA A 655 -12.07 -11.75 17.24
CA ALA A 655 -11.36 -10.53 17.64
C ALA A 655 -12.22 -9.28 17.46
N SER A 656 -12.98 -9.19 16.36
CA SER A 656 -13.93 -8.09 16.12
C SER A 656 -15.04 -8.07 17.17
N ALA A 657 -15.53 -9.24 17.60
CA ALA A 657 -16.53 -9.35 18.66
C ALA A 657 -15.98 -8.88 20.02
N VAL A 658 -14.74 -9.25 20.37
CA VAL A 658 -14.07 -8.75 21.60
C VAL A 658 -13.91 -7.24 21.55
N ILE A 659 -13.51 -6.68 20.41
CA ILE A 659 -13.36 -5.22 20.21
C ILE A 659 -14.69 -4.49 20.37
N LEU A 660 -15.78 -5.03 19.81
CA LEU A 660 -17.12 -4.48 19.96
C LEU A 660 -17.59 -4.53 21.42
N TRP A 661 -17.35 -5.65 22.09
CA TRP A 661 -17.67 -5.81 23.51
C TRP A 661 -16.88 -4.82 24.36
N GLU A 662 -15.57 -4.69 24.15
CA GLU A 662 -14.71 -3.73 24.85
C GLU A 662 -15.18 -2.29 24.64
N ARG A 663 -15.44 -1.90 23.38
CA ARG A 663 -15.90 -0.55 23.06
C ARG A 663 -17.24 -0.24 23.71
N GLN A 664 -18.20 -1.15 23.64
CA GLN A 664 -19.52 -1.00 24.27
C GLN A 664 -19.43 -1.02 25.79
N ALA A 665 -18.52 -1.81 26.37
CA ALA A 665 -18.33 -1.88 27.81
C ALA A 665 -17.84 -0.54 28.36
N TYR A 666 -16.88 0.14 27.72
CA TYR A 666 -16.25 1.33 28.30
C TYR A 666 -16.86 2.68 27.90
N VAL A 667 -17.20 2.89 26.62
CA VAL A 667 -17.61 4.21 26.12
C VAL A 667 -18.94 4.16 25.36
N GLY A 668 -19.22 3.05 24.66
CA GLY A 668 -20.37 2.88 23.79
C GLY A 668 -19.97 2.86 22.31
N LEU A 669 -20.78 2.20 21.48
CA LEU A 669 -20.45 1.98 20.06
C LEU A 669 -20.53 3.24 19.18
N ALA A 670 -21.27 4.27 19.60
CA ALA A 670 -21.56 5.48 18.81
C ALA A 670 -20.81 6.74 19.28
N ASP A 671 -20.08 6.68 20.39
CA ASP A 671 -19.26 7.81 20.87
C ASP A 671 -17.90 7.76 20.16
N PHE A 672 -17.68 8.71 19.24
CA PHE A 672 -16.45 8.88 18.48
C PHE A 672 -15.65 10.13 18.88
N ASP A 673 -16.13 10.88 19.88
CA ASP A 673 -15.44 12.05 20.42
C ASP A 673 -14.47 11.66 21.55
N ASN A 674 -14.72 10.53 22.21
CA ASN A 674 -13.83 9.99 23.24
C ASN A 674 -12.47 9.51 22.67
N VAL A 675 -11.40 9.76 23.42
CA VAL A 675 -10.00 9.40 23.10
C VAL A 675 -9.72 7.90 23.26
N PHE A 676 -10.64 7.12 23.83
CA PHE A 676 -10.47 5.68 24.05
C PHE A 676 -10.20 4.90 22.76
N ARG A 677 -9.06 4.19 22.76
CA ARG A 677 -8.64 3.28 21.69
C ARG A 677 -8.71 1.86 22.23
N VAL A 678 -9.44 1.01 21.53
CA VAL A 678 -9.59 -0.41 21.86
C VAL A 678 -8.25 -1.13 21.78
N THR A 679 -8.03 -2.11 22.66
CA THR A 679 -6.85 -3.00 22.64
C THR A 679 -7.18 -4.43 22.18
N GLY A 680 -8.46 -4.79 22.18
CA GLY A 680 -8.95 -6.10 21.79
C GLY A 680 -8.36 -7.23 22.65
N PRO A 681 -8.27 -8.46 22.12
CA PRO A 681 -7.72 -9.61 22.84
C PRO A 681 -6.18 -9.64 22.91
N PHE A 682 -5.49 -8.54 22.60
CA PHE A 682 -4.02 -8.52 22.44
C PHE A 682 -3.35 -7.87 23.65
N SER A 683 -2.99 -8.65 24.66
CA SER A 683 -2.31 -8.16 25.88
C SER A 683 -0.93 -7.57 25.59
N GLY A 684 -0.30 -7.97 24.47
CA GLY A 684 0.96 -7.39 24.00
C GLY A 684 0.90 -5.88 23.75
N MET A 685 -0.29 -5.28 23.69
CA MET A 685 -0.46 -3.83 23.65
C MET A 685 -0.20 -3.13 25.00
N ASN A 686 0.23 -3.85 26.02
CA ASN A 686 0.56 -3.33 27.34
C ASN A 686 1.65 -2.24 27.32
N THR A 687 2.47 -2.18 26.26
CA THR A 687 3.46 -1.12 26.02
C THR A 687 3.16 -0.30 24.76
N GLY A 688 1.95 -0.40 24.21
CA GLY A 688 1.55 0.23 22.94
C GLY A 688 1.73 -0.67 21.71
N GLY A 689 1.94 -0.08 20.54
CA GLY A 689 2.15 -0.80 19.28
C GLY A 689 0.94 -0.87 18.33
N ALA A 690 1.18 -1.39 17.12
CA ALA A 690 0.23 -1.34 15.99
C ALA A 690 -0.46 -2.70 15.72
N TYR A 691 -0.83 -3.41 16.78
CA TYR A 691 -1.03 -4.86 16.71
C TYR A 691 -2.40 -5.28 16.21
N ILE A 692 -3.47 -4.62 16.68
CA ILE A 692 -4.84 -4.89 16.22
C ILE A 692 -4.95 -4.57 14.72
N GLU A 693 -4.44 -3.41 14.32
CA GLU A 693 -4.52 -2.98 12.92
C GLU A 693 -3.72 -3.89 12.01
N ALA A 694 -2.54 -4.37 12.41
CA ALA A 694 -1.77 -5.36 11.64
C ALA A 694 -2.57 -6.66 11.43
N PHE A 695 -3.23 -7.15 12.49
CA PHE A 695 -4.03 -8.37 12.45
C PHE A 695 -5.27 -8.22 11.55
N ILE A 696 -6.05 -7.15 11.72
CA ILE A 696 -7.25 -6.90 10.91
C ILE A 696 -6.83 -6.64 9.46
N ALA A 697 -5.80 -5.84 9.20
CA ALA A 697 -5.30 -5.55 7.86
C ALA A 697 -4.86 -6.82 7.12
N PHE A 698 -4.20 -7.75 7.80
CA PHE A 698 -3.81 -9.04 7.22
C PHE A 698 -5.03 -9.92 6.88
N THR A 699 -6.00 -10.03 7.78
CA THR A 699 -7.12 -10.98 7.63
C THR A 699 -8.26 -10.45 6.75
N PHE A 700 -8.43 -9.13 6.64
CA PHE A 700 -9.56 -8.51 5.93
C PHE A 700 -9.62 -8.85 4.43
N PRO A 701 -8.52 -8.81 3.64
CA PRO A 701 -8.55 -9.24 2.24
C PRO A 701 -8.92 -10.74 2.09
N LEU A 702 -8.56 -11.58 3.06
CA LEU A 702 -8.93 -13.00 3.06
C LEU A 702 -10.43 -13.19 3.27
N LEU A 703 -11.05 -12.35 4.11
CA LEU A 703 -12.49 -12.30 4.30
C LEU A 703 -13.22 -11.89 3.02
N ILE A 704 -12.81 -10.81 2.38
CA ILE A 704 -13.39 -10.36 1.10
C ILE A 704 -13.27 -11.45 0.04
N ALA A 705 -12.09 -12.08 -0.08
CA ALA A 705 -11.88 -13.19 -0.99
C ALA A 705 -12.83 -14.38 -0.71
N TRP A 706 -13.15 -14.65 0.56
CA TRP A 706 -14.08 -15.69 0.97
C TRP A 706 -15.53 -15.35 0.59
N VAL A 707 -15.98 -14.12 0.84
CA VAL A 707 -17.33 -13.66 0.46
C VAL A 707 -17.54 -13.74 -1.05
N LEU A 708 -16.56 -13.32 -1.84
CA LEU A 708 -16.62 -13.40 -3.32
C LEU A 708 -16.64 -14.84 -3.87
N GLN A 709 -16.25 -15.82 -3.04
CA GLN A 709 -16.28 -17.25 -3.37
C GLN A 709 -17.48 -17.98 -2.75
N ALA A 710 -18.28 -17.31 -1.92
CA ALA A 710 -19.41 -17.92 -1.24
C ALA A 710 -20.47 -18.33 -2.28
N ARG A 711 -20.87 -19.61 -2.23
CA ARG A 711 -21.96 -20.15 -3.06
C ARG A 711 -23.30 -20.17 -2.35
N ASN A 712 -23.29 -20.13 -1.01
CA ASN A 712 -24.47 -20.15 -0.17
C ASN A 712 -24.75 -18.73 0.32
N TRP A 713 -25.98 -18.27 0.15
CA TRP A 713 -26.41 -16.92 0.53
C TRP A 713 -26.27 -16.65 2.04
N LEU A 714 -26.47 -17.66 2.90
CA LEU A 714 -26.29 -17.52 4.36
C LEU A 714 -24.83 -17.21 4.69
N TYR A 715 -23.90 -18.00 4.16
CA TYR A 715 -22.47 -17.76 4.35
C TYR A 715 -22.02 -16.45 3.70
N GLY A 716 -22.59 -16.07 2.54
CA GLY A 716 -22.36 -14.78 1.92
C GLY A 716 -22.81 -13.62 2.82
N GLY A 717 -24.03 -13.67 3.36
CA GLY A 717 -24.59 -12.67 4.25
C GLY A 717 -23.83 -12.54 5.57
N LEU A 718 -23.51 -13.66 6.23
CA LEU A 718 -22.64 -13.67 7.41
C LEU A 718 -21.25 -13.08 7.11
N GLY A 719 -20.73 -13.32 5.90
CA GLY A 719 -19.49 -12.72 5.44
C GLY A 719 -19.55 -11.21 5.27
N VAL A 720 -20.63 -10.69 4.67
CA VAL A 720 -20.84 -9.24 4.55
C VAL A 720 -21.00 -8.60 5.93
N LEU A 721 -21.72 -9.25 6.85
CA LEU A 721 -21.80 -8.79 8.24
C LEU A 721 -20.42 -8.75 8.89
N ALA A 722 -19.61 -9.81 8.73
CA ALA A 722 -18.24 -9.83 9.24
C ALA A 722 -17.38 -8.70 8.64
N VAL A 723 -17.56 -8.36 7.35
CA VAL A 723 -16.86 -7.22 6.73
C VAL A 723 -17.22 -5.92 7.45
N VAL A 724 -18.51 -5.66 7.69
CA VAL A 724 -18.99 -4.47 8.42
C VAL A 724 -18.40 -4.41 9.83
N LEU A 725 -18.46 -5.51 10.59
CA LEU A 725 -17.95 -5.56 11.96
C LEU A 725 -16.43 -5.37 12.02
N SER A 726 -15.69 -5.99 11.11
CA SER A 726 -14.22 -5.83 11.05
C SER A 726 -13.79 -4.46 10.54
N SER A 727 -14.56 -3.83 9.64
CA SER A 727 -14.36 -2.44 9.27
C SER A 727 -14.56 -1.51 10.46
N TYR A 728 -15.65 -1.69 11.23
CA TYR A 728 -15.87 -0.94 12.46
C TYR A 728 -14.72 -1.13 13.44
N ALA A 729 -14.32 -2.38 13.70
CA ALA A 729 -13.21 -2.72 14.59
C ALA A 729 -11.91 -2.03 14.18
N MET A 730 -11.59 -1.97 12.87
CA MET A 730 -10.45 -1.17 12.40
C MET A 730 -10.65 0.32 12.67
N MET A 731 -11.82 0.88 12.38
CA MET A 731 -12.06 2.32 12.53
C MET A 731 -11.88 2.80 13.97
N VAL A 732 -12.38 2.05 14.96
CA VAL A 732 -12.28 2.43 16.38
C VAL A 732 -10.89 2.27 17.00
N THR A 733 -9.90 1.75 16.24
CA THR A 733 -8.48 1.83 16.63
C THR A 733 -7.90 3.24 16.46
N PHE A 734 -8.59 4.10 15.69
CA PHE A 734 -8.11 5.42 15.26
C PHE A 734 -6.72 5.41 14.59
N ALA A 735 -6.34 4.29 13.97
CA ALA A 735 -5.04 4.10 13.32
C ALA A 735 -5.09 4.43 11.82
N ARG A 736 -4.62 5.64 11.46
CA ARG A 736 -4.57 6.14 10.06
C ARG A 736 -3.90 5.16 9.09
N VAL A 737 -2.80 4.54 9.53
CA VAL A 737 -2.03 3.56 8.75
C VAL A 737 -2.84 2.28 8.52
N GLY A 738 -3.63 1.85 9.51
CA GLY A 738 -4.57 0.73 9.37
C GLY A 738 -5.63 0.98 8.30
N TYR A 739 -6.12 2.21 8.19
CA TYR A 739 -7.12 2.58 7.17
C TYR A 739 -6.52 2.48 5.75
N ALA A 740 -5.32 3.03 5.56
CA ALA A 740 -4.58 2.91 4.30
C ALA A 740 -4.27 1.45 3.97
N ALA A 741 -3.90 0.65 4.98
CA ALA A 741 -3.61 -0.77 4.81
C ALA A 741 -4.82 -1.58 4.32
N LEU A 742 -6.03 -1.29 4.82
CA LEU A 742 -7.26 -1.91 4.30
C LEU A 742 -7.44 -1.61 2.81
N LEU A 743 -7.34 -0.35 2.39
CA LEU A 743 -7.52 0.04 0.99
C LEU A 743 -6.47 -0.61 0.07
N VAL A 744 -5.20 -0.58 0.46
CA VAL A 744 -4.11 -1.19 -0.31
C VAL A 744 -4.28 -2.72 -0.39
N GLY A 745 -4.74 -3.36 0.69
CA GLY A 745 -5.03 -4.79 0.73
C GLY A 745 -6.12 -5.24 -0.25
N LEU A 746 -7.00 -4.34 -0.68
CA LEU A 746 -8.06 -4.64 -1.65
C LEU A 746 -7.58 -4.56 -3.12
N VAL A 747 -6.44 -3.91 -3.39
CA VAL A 747 -5.91 -3.72 -4.76
C VAL A 747 -5.67 -5.05 -5.48
N PRO A 748 -5.01 -6.07 -4.88
CA PRO A 748 -4.82 -7.35 -5.55
C PRO A 748 -6.13 -8.08 -5.90
N LEU A 749 -7.17 -7.92 -5.08
CA LEU A 749 -8.51 -8.48 -5.33
C LEU A 749 -9.20 -7.76 -6.48
N ALA A 750 -9.17 -6.43 -6.50
CA ALA A 750 -9.71 -5.62 -7.60
C ALA A 750 -9.01 -5.95 -8.94
N LEU A 751 -7.69 -6.08 -8.93
CA LEU A 751 -6.91 -6.49 -10.10
C LEU A 751 -7.26 -7.91 -10.56
N SER A 752 -7.53 -8.83 -9.62
CA SER A 752 -7.92 -10.19 -9.94
C SER A 752 -9.30 -10.26 -10.59
N LEU A 753 -10.28 -9.53 -10.05
CA LEU A 753 -11.61 -9.38 -10.64
C LEU A 753 -11.54 -8.72 -12.02
N TRP A 754 -10.68 -7.72 -12.21
CA TRP A 754 -10.48 -7.05 -13.49
C TRP A 754 -9.86 -7.97 -14.57
N ARG A 755 -8.91 -8.84 -14.17
CA ARG A 755 -8.24 -9.79 -15.07
C ARG A 755 -9.09 -11.03 -15.40
N GLY A 756 -9.97 -11.47 -14.50
CA GLY A 756 -10.81 -12.66 -14.64
C GLY A 756 -11.97 -12.53 -15.64
N ARG A 757 -11.66 -12.23 -16.92
CA ARG A 757 -12.63 -11.97 -18.01
C ARG A 757 -13.21 -13.21 -18.72
N THR A 758 -13.33 -14.37 -18.06
CA THR A 758 -14.00 -15.53 -18.66
C THR A 758 -15.37 -15.80 -18.01
N VAL A 759 -16.42 -15.60 -18.83
CA VAL A 759 -17.84 -16.05 -18.73
C VAL A 759 -18.68 -15.56 -17.54
N SER A 760 -19.66 -14.68 -17.87
CA SER A 760 -20.95 -14.33 -17.20
C SER A 760 -21.02 -14.00 -15.70
N SER A 761 -20.13 -14.50 -14.84
CA SER A 761 -20.20 -14.38 -13.37
C SER A 761 -19.34 -13.26 -12.77
N SER A 762 -18.46 -12.65 -13.58
CA SER A 762 -17.52 -11.61 -13.12
C SER A 762 -18.22 -10.30 -12.77
N GLY A 763 -19.29 -9.91 -13.50
CA GLY A 763 -20.04 -8.68 -13.24
C GLY A 763 -20.72 -8.65 -11.86
N SER A 764 -21.37 -9.74 -11.46
CA SER A 764 -22.02 -9.84 -10.14
C SER A 764 -21.02 -9.78 -8.99
N LYS A 765 -19.85 -10.40 -9.14
CA LYS A 765 -18.77 -10.34 -8.14
C LYS A 765 -18.17 -8.94 -8.01
N TRP A 766 -18.06 -8.20 -9.11
CA TRP A 766 -17.62 -6.81 -9.10
C TRP A 766 -18.58 -5.91 -8.33
N TRP A 767 -19.90 -6.07 -8.53
CA TRP A 767 -20.91 -5.35 -7.76
C TRP A 767 -20.92 -5.72 -6.28
N LEU A 768 -20.77 -7.01 -5.95
CA LEU A 768 -20.65 -7.46 -4.56
C LEU A 768 -19.38 -6.87 -3.89
N PHE A 769 -18.25 -6.86 -4.60
CA PHE A 769 -17.02 -6.23 -4.14
C PHE A 769 -17.22 -4.73 -3.91
N ALA A 770 -17.77 -4.00 -4.89
CA ALA A 770 -18.05 -2.58 -4.77
C ALA A 770 -19.04 -2.29 -3.63
N GLY A 771 -20.06 -3.13 -3.43
CA GLY A 771 -21.01 -3.03 -2.32
C GLY A 771 -20.35 -3.22 -0.96
N MET A 772 -19.43 -4.17 -0.80
CA MET A 772 -18.65 -4.34 0.44
C MET A 772 -17.71 -3.16 0.70
N VAL A 773 -17.08 -2.60 -0.36
CA VAL A 773 -16.27 -1.38 -0.25
C VAL A 773 -17.13 -0.21 0.19
N ALA A 774 -18.30 -0.01 -0.43
CA ALA A 774 -19.24 1.03 -0.05
C ALA A 774 -19.75 0.86 1.40
N ALA A 775 -20.06 -0.37 1.83
CA ALA A 775 -20.43 -0.66 3.21
C ALA A 775 -19.30 -0.35 4.20
N SER A 776 -18.05 -0.68 3.85
CA SER A 776 -16.87 -0.34 4.66
C SER A 776 -16.68 1.17 4.79
N ILE A 777 -16.88 1.91 3.70
CA ILE A 777 -16.84 3.38 3.68
C ILE A 777 -17.98 3.97 4.53
N ALA A 778 -19.19 3.44 4.41
CA ALA A 778 -20.34 3.91 5.20
C ALA A 778 -20.11 3.77 6.71
N VAL A 779 -19.44 2.69 7.15
CA VAL A 779 -19.03 2.50 8.55
C VAL A 779 -17.93 3.48 8.96
N ALA A 780 -17.04 3.85 8.04
CA ALA A 780 -15.94 4.78 8.32
C ALA A 780 -16.41 6.24 8.46
N VAL A 781 -17.46 6.66 7.74
CA VAL A 781 -17.92 8.06 7.71
C VAL A 781 -18.17 8.63 9.12
N PRO A 782 -18.98 8.02 10.00
CA PRO A 782 -19.24 8.55 11.34
C PRO A 782 -17.98 8.68 12.21
N VAL A 783 -17.04 7.75 12.08
CA VAL A 783 -15.80 7.73 12.88
C VAL A 783 -14.85 8.82 12.41
N VAL A 784 -14.67 8.96 11.09
CA VAL A 784 -13.79 9.97 10.49
C VAL A 784 -14.36 11.38 10.65
N SER A 785 -15.69 11.53 10.71
CA SER A 785 -16.34 12.80 11.03
C SER A 785 -16.24 13.20 12.50
N GLY A 786 -15.85 12.28 13.39
CA GLY A 786 -15.68 12.57 14.81
C GLY A 786 -14.52 13.54 15.08
N SER A 787 -14.66 14.39 16.10
CA SER A 787 -13.70 15.46 16.41
C SER A 787 -12.28 14.94 16.66
N PHE A 788 -12.16 13.78 17.31
CA PHE A 788 -10.88 13.14 17.60
C PHE A 788 -10.14 12.68 16.34
N ALA A 789 -10.84 12.04 15.39
CA ALA A 789 -10.26 11.58 14.15
C ALA A 789 -9.77 12.75 13.29
N GLN A 790 -10.58 13.82 13.18
CA GLN A 790 -10.21 15.04 12.47
C GLN A 790 -8.94 15.69 13.05
N LYS A 791 -8.87 15.84 14.38
CA LYS A 791 -7.69 16.40 15.06
C LYS A 791 -6.40 15.60 14.78
N ARG A 792 -6.51 14.28 14.58
CA ARG A 792 -5.36 13.44 14.20
C ARG A 792 -5.02 13.53 12.71
N LEU A 793 -5.98 13.83 11.83
CA LEU A 793 -5.72 14.01 10.40
C LEU A 793 -5.01 15.32 10.12
N THR A 794 -5.37 16.41 10.82
CA THR A 794 -4.73 17.73 10.66
C THR A 794 -3.27 17.74 11.09
N LEU A 795 -2.89 16.95 12.10
CA LEU A 795 -1.51 16.84 12.63
C LEU A 795 -0.64 15.82 11.87
N ALA A 796 -1.03 15.37 10.67
CA ALA A 796 -0.31 14.29 9.96
C ALA A 796 1.06 14.69 9.40
N ALA A 797 1.24 15.95 9.00
CA ALA A 797 2.51 16.43 8.45
C ALA A 797 3.60 16.57 9.54
N ASP A 798 3.26 17.13 10.69
CA ASP A 798 4.18 17.34 11.81
C ASP A 798 4.68 16.00 12.42
N ASP A 799 3.86 14.95 12.38
CA ASP A 799 4.16 13.61 12.90
C ASP A 799 5.31 12.92 12.15
N MET A 800 5.55 13.24 10.87
CA MET A 800 6.54 12.55 10.06
C MET A 800 7.99 12.91 10.45
N ALA A 801 8.26 14.20 10.72
CA ALA A 801 9.59 14.64 11.15
C ALA A 801 9.99 14.02 12.50
N ILE A 802 9.02 13.92 13.43
CA ILE A 802 9.21 13.28 14.74
C ILE A 802 9.57 11.79 14.57
N ARG A 803 8.90 11.09 13.65
CA ARG A 803 9.19 9.67 13.36
C ARG A 803 10.58 9.45 12.78
N PHE A 804 10.98 10.24 11.78
CA PHE A 804 12.35 10.16 11.25
C PHE A 804 13.40 10.42 12.33
N GLY A 805 13.17 11.42 13.19
CA GLY A 805 14.02 11.68 14.36
C GLY A 805 14.07 10.51 15.34
N HIS A 806 12.94 9.85 15.62
CA HIS A 806 12.88 8.64 16.45
C HIS A 806 13.67 7.49 15.85
N TRP A 807 13.48 7.19 14.56
CA TRP A 807 14.20 6.11 13.88
C TRP A 807 15.71 6.36 13.83
N HIS A 808 16.12 7.60 13.60
CA HIS A 808 17.53 7.98 13.64
C HIS A 808 18.13 7.78 15.04
N ARG A 809 17.42 8.21 16.08
CA ARG A 809 17.83 7.99 17.48
C ARG A 809 17.92 6.50 17.83
N ALA A 810 16.94 5.70 17.41
CA ALA A 810 16.93 4.26 17.63
C ALA A 810 18.17 3.59 17.02
N LEU A 811 18.51 3.92 15.77
CA LEU A 811 19.75 3.42 15.13
C LEU A 811 21.02 3.92 15.83
N GLY A 812 20.98 5.13 16.39
CA GLY A 812 22.06 5.70 17.20
C GLY A 812 22.37 4.93 18.49
N LEU A 813 21.44 4.10 18.99
CA LEU A 813 21.65 3.26 20.18
C LEU A 813 22.52 2.02 19.89
N MET A 814 22.66 1.61 18.63
CA MET A 814 23.42 0.44 18.23
C MET A 814 24.93 0.64 18.44
N ASP A 815 25.67 -0.42 18.74
CA ASP A 815 27.13 -0.32 18.81
C ASP A 815 27.72 0.04 17.44
N ARG A 816 28.69 0.95 17.42
CA ARG A 816 29.39 1.39 16.20
C ARG A 816 30.47 0.38 15.79
N ASN A 817 30.05 -0.83 15.40
CA ASN A 817 30.95 -1.86 14.86
C ASN A 817 30.32 -2.61 13.68
N ALA A 818 31.16 -3.23 12.85
CA ALA A 818 30.72 -3.93 11.64
C ALA A 818 29.78 -5.10 11.95
N LEU A 819 29.94 -5.75 13.10
CA LEU A 819 29.12 -6.91 13.50
C LEU A 819 27.68 -6.50 13.82
N SER A 820 27.48 -5.40 14.56
CA SER A 820 26.17 -4.81 14.83
C SER A 820 25.48 -4.33 13.57
N GLY A 821 26.22 -3.75 12.62
CA GLY A 821 25.66 -3.40 11.32
C GLY A 821 25.23 -4.63 10.50
N ALA A 822 26.06 -5.67 10.46
CA ALA A 822 25.79 -6.87 9.67
C ALA A 822 24.66 -7.73 10.27
N ALA A 823 24.64 -7.92 11.58
CA ALA A 823 23.84 -8.95 12.25
C ALA A 823 22.95 -8.42 13.40
N GLY A 824 22.90 -7.10 13.62
CA GLY A 824 22.01 -6.46 14.57
C GLY A 824 22.43 -6.62 16.03
N MET A 825 21.70 -5.98 16.94
CA MET A 825 21.93 -6.00 18.39
C MET A 825 21.38 -7.26 19.08
N GLY A 826 20.50 -8.02 18.42
CA GLY A 826 19.79 -9.15 19.00
C GLY A 826 18.31 -8.84 19.29
N PHE A 827 17.50 -9.89 19.44
CA PHE A 827 16.08 -9.72 19.76
C PHE A 827 15.90 -9.10 21.15
N GLY A 828 14.84 -8.29 21.33
CA GLY A 828 14.45 -7.74 22.63
C GLY A 828 15.42 -6.72 23.25
N GLN A 829 16.50 -6.33 22.54
CA GLN A 829 17.54 -5.45 23.10
C GLN A 829 17.18 -3.96 23.04
N TYR A 830 16.16 -3.57 22.27
CA TYR A 830 15.82 -2.16 22.09
C TYR A 830 15.43 -1.45 23.40
N PRO A 831 14.50 -1.97 24.22
CA PRO A 831 14.12 -1.28 25.46
C PRO A 831 15.29 -1.12 26.44
N LEU A 832 16.12 -2.17 26.58
CA LEU A 832 17.31 -2.12 27.44
C LEU A 832 18.31 -1.06 26.97
N LEU A 833 18.61 -1.03 25.66
CA LEU A 833 19.53 -0.05 25.10
C LEU A 833 18.96 1.37 25.13
N TYR A 834 17.63 1.52 25.04
CA TYR A 834 16.96 2.79 25.24
C TYR A 834 17.17 3.27 26.68
N LEU A 835 16.87 2.44 27.69
CA LEU A 835 17.09 2.77 29.10
C LEU A 835 18.54 3.16 29.41
N LEU A 836 19.51 2.45 28.84
CA LEU A 836 20.94 2.64 29.15
C LEU A 836 21.62 3.76 28.37
N ARG A 837 21.14 4.09 27.16
CA ARG A 837 21.87 4.96 26.21
C ARG A 837 21.05 6.13 25.66
N ALA A 838 19.73 6.13 25.80
CA ALA A 838 18.93 7.23 25.30
C ALA A 838 19.19 8.49 26.13
N GLN A 839 19.46 9.60 25.44
CA GLN A 839 19.52 10.93 26.04
C GLN A 839 18.11 11.52 26.02
N SER A 840 17.22 10.99 26.88
CA SER A 840 15.87 11.55 27.09
C SER A 840 15.85 12.36 28.39
N GLU A 841 15.04 13.42 28.43
CA GLU A 841 14.83 14.22 29.64
C GLU A 841 14.21 13.38 30.78
N LYS A 842 13.40 12.37 30.42
CA LYS A 842 12.81 11.41 31.34
C LYS A 842 13.10 9.99 30.85
N LEU A 843 13.72 9.17 31.69
CA LEU A 843 13.96 7.75 31.40
C LEU A 843 12.66 6.95 31.59
N PRO A 844 12.49 5.81 30.90
CA PRO A 844 11.33 4.95 31.11
C PRO A 844 11.33 4.42 32.54
N GLY A 845 10.14 4.33 33.16
CA GLY A 845 10.00 3.70 34.47
C GLY A 845 10.38 2.22 34.41
N THR A 846 10.86 1.69 35.54
CA THR A 846 11.34 0.30 35.63
C THR A 846 10.68 -0.42 36.79
N TYR A 847 10.59 -1.75 36.67
CA TYR A 847 10.35 -2.63 37.81
C TYR A 847 11.31 -3.81 37.80
N ALA A 848 11.59 -4.34 38.99
CA ALA A 848 12.25 -5.62 39.21
C ALA A 848 11.77 -6.24 40.52
N VAL A 849 11.64 -7.56 40.58
CA VAL A 849 11.42 -8.30 41.84
C VAL A 849 12.77 -8.74 42.37
N LEU A 850 13.23 -8.10 43.43
CA LEU A 850 14.53 -8.35 44.08
C LEU A 850 14.33 -9.21 45.32
N SER A 851 15.42 -9.71 45.92
CA SER A 851 15.37 -10.52 47.14
C SER A 851 16.43 -10.07 48.14
N GLU A 852 16.05 -9.87 49.40
CA GLU A 852 16.93 -9.52 50.51
C GLU A 852 16.69 -10.49 51.67
N GLY A 853 17.74 -11.19 52.12
CA GLY A 853 17.62 -12.18 53.20
C GLY A 853 16.70 -13.37 52.87
N GLY A 854 16.42 -13.62 51.59
CA GLY A 854 15.47 -14.64 51.12
C GLY A 854 14.02 -14.15 51.00
N ASN A 855 13.72 -12.91 51.37
CA ASN A 855 12.41 -12.29 51.20
C ASN A 855 12.35 -11.53 49.87
N PRO A 856 11.48 -11.89 48.92
CA PRO A 856 11.29 -11.14 47.68
C PRO A 856 10.51 -9.84 47.91
N TYR A 857 10.81 -8.81 47.14
CA TYR A 857 10.08 -7.54 47.15
C TYR A 857 10.12 -6.87 45.78
N LEU A 858 9.14 -6.02 45.49
CA LEU A 858 9.04 -5.26 44.26
C LEU A 858 9.82 -3.94 44.39
N SER A 859 10.74 -3.67 43.46
CA SER A 859 11.38 -2.36 43.30
C SER A 859 10.78 -1.65 42.08
N LEU A 860 10.29 -0.43 42.27
CA LEU A 860 9.73 0.47 41.26
C LEU A 860 10.65 1.67 41.05
N GLY A 861 11.33 1.72 39.91
CA GLY A 861 12.20 2.84 39.53
C GLY A 861 11.43 4.11 39.19
N ALA A 862 12.08 5.26 39.38
CA ALA A 862 11.56 6.54 38.94
C ALA A 862 11.68 6.68 37.41
N GLY A 863 10.73 7.36 36.77
CA GLY A 863 10.77 7.58 35.32
C GLY A 863 9.43 8.03 34.74
N GLU A 864 9.23 7.74 33.46
CA GLU A 864 7.91 7.81 32.80
C GLU A 864 6.90 6.88 33.48
N SER A 865 5.60 7.16 33.27
CA SER A 865 4.53 6.42 33.91
C SER A 865 4.49 4.96 33.47
N VAL A 866 4.81 4.09 34.42
CA VAL A 866 4.63 2.65 34.31
C VAL A 866 3.76 2.15 35.47
N PHE A 867 3.03 1.07 35.22
CA PHE A 867 2.13 0.46 36.17
C PHE A 867 2.38 -1.04 36.26
N LEU A 868 2.22 -1.58 37.46
CA LEU A 868 2.10 -3.00 37.67
C LEU A 868 0.65 -3.30 38.06
N ASP A 869 -0.10 -3.93 37.15
CA ASP A 869 -1.54 -4.14 37.28
C ASP A 869 -1.85 -5.57 37.75
N GLN A 870 -2.72 -5.71 38.74
CA GLN A 870 -3.33 -6.99 39.12
C GLN A 870 -4.85 -6.88 39.09
N ILE A 871 -5.53 -7.84 38.45
CA ILE A 871 -7.00 -7.91 38.50
C ILE A 871 -7.42 -8.35 39.90
N VAL A 872 -8.31 -7.58 40.53
CA VAL A 872 -8.84 -7.86 41.86
C VAL A 872 -10.36 -8.04 41.81
N ASP A 873 -10.89 -8.90 42.67
CA ASP A 873 -12.32 -9.15 42.80
C ASP A 873 -12.85 -8.40 44.01
N ILE A 874 -13.50 -7.25 43.75
CA ILE A 874 -14.06 -6.37 44.77
C ILE A 874 -15.50 -6.02 44.43
N GLU A 875 -16.31 -5.76 45.45
CA GLU A 875 -17.68 -5.29 45.30
C GLU A 875 -17.71 -3.76 45.44
N PRO A 876 -18.13 -3.01 44.41
CA PRO A 876 -18.23 -1.56 44.47
C PRO A 876 -19.16 -1.10 45.61
N GLY A 877 -18.80 0.01 46.28
CA GLY A 877 -19.55 0.57 47.39
C GLY A 877 -19.32 -0.09 48.75
N LYS A 878 -18.47 -1.14 48.85
CA LYS A 878 -18.01 -1.67 50.15
C LYS A 878 -16.71 -1.00 50.59
N PRO A 879 -16.50 -0.78 51.90
CA PRO A 879 -15.23 -0.27 52.41
C PRO A 879 -14.15 -1.36 52.29
N TYR A 880 -12.99 -0.98 51.76
CA TYR A 880 -11.80 -1.84 51.73
C TYR A 880 -10.63 -1.10 52.39
N THR A 881 -9.76 -1.84 53.08
CA THR A 881 -8.50 -1.32 53.62
C THR A 881 -7.35 -1.84 52.77
N LEU A 882 -6.57 -0.91 52.21
CA LEU A 882 -5.31 -1.18 51.53
C LEU A 882 -4.19 -1.11 52.56
N SER A 883 -3.39 -2.17 52.66
CA SER A 883 -2.17 -2.20 53.46
C SER A 883 -0.98 -2.50 52.57
N VAL A 884 0.10 -1.75 52.72
CA VAL A 884 1.32 -1.91 51.93
C VAL A 884 2.53 -1.73 52.85
N ARG A 885 3.52 -2.61 52.74
CA ARG A 885 4.82 -2.41 53.35
C ARG A 885 5.73 -1.76 52.33
N MET A 886 6.27 -0.58 52.63
CA MET A 886 7.13 0.17 51.71
C MET A 886 8.42 0.64 52.36
N ARG A 887 9.48 0.74 51.54
CA ARG A 887 10.79 1.32 51.88
C ARG A 887 11.19 2.25 50.74
N GLN A 888 11.74 3.41 51.09
CA GLN A 888 12.16 4.42 50.10
C GLN A 888 13.62 4.82 50.30
N ALA A 889 14.33 5.03 49.19
CA ALA A 889 15.73 5.46 49.22
C ALA A 889 15.89 6.97 49.50
N GLN A 890 14.88 7.79 49.23
CA GLN A 890 14.87 9.23 49.53
C GLN A 890 13.53 9.63 50.17
N ALA A 891 13.56 10.65 51.02
CA ALA A 891 12.44 11.04 51.89
C ALA A 891 11.21 11.57 51.15
N GLU A 892 11.32 12.00 49.89
CA GLU A 892 10.24 12.64 49.13
C GLU A 892 9.53 11.72 48.12
N SER A 893 9.82 10.42 48.14
CA SER A 893 9.13 9.44 47.30
C SER A 893 7.73 9.14 47.79
N ALA A 894 6.81 8.84 46.87
CA ALA A 894 5.44 8.46 47.22
C ALA A 894 4.97 7.33 46.31
N LEU A 895 4.48 6.24 46.89
CA LEU A 895 3.85 5.17 46.13
C LEU A 895 2.43 5.61 45.75
N SER A 896 2.12 5.56 44.45
CA SER A 896 0.77 5.80 43.95
C SER A 896 0.09 4.45 43.73
N VAL A 897 -1.05 4.23 44.38
CA VAL A 897 -1.87 3.03 44.20
C VAL A 897 -3.22 3.45 43.64
N ALA A 898 -3.61 2.84 42.52
CA ALA A 898 -4.88 3.10 41.86
C ALA A 898 -5.76 1.85 41.86
N LEU A 899 -7.05 2.04 42.08
CA LEU A 899 -8.06 1.02 41.87
C LEU A 899 -9.05 1.57 40.83
N CYS A 900 -9.08 0.95 39.66
CA CYS A 900 -9.83 1.46 38.50
C CYS A 900 -10.51 0.35 37.71
N HIS A 901 -11.59 0.68 37.01
CA HIS A 901 -12.00 -0.09 35.84
C HIS A 901 -11.00 0.18 34.72
N LYS A 902 -10.24 -0.82 34.29
CA LYS A 902 -9.13 -0.61 33.35
C LYS A 902 -9.15 -1.65 32.25
N ALA A 903 -9.24 -1.22 30.99
CA ALA A 903 -9.25 -2.13 29.84
C ALA A 903 -7.87 -2.81 29.68
N LEU A 904 -6.86 -2.02 29.31
CA LEU A 904 -5.45 -2.40 29.34
C LEU A 904 -4.59 -1.17 29.63
N LEU A 905 -4.58 -0.20 28.70
CA LEU A 905 -3.87 1.08 28.85
C LEU A 905 -4.73 2.16 29.51
N TYR A 906 -6.03 2.18 29.18
CA TYR A 906 -6.95 3.24 29.62
C TYR A 906 -7.65 2.88 30.93
N SER A 907 -7.57 3.80 31.88
CA SER A 907 -8.19 3.70 33.20
C SER A 907 -9.46 4.56 33.28
N PHE A 908 -10.49 4.04 33.92
CA PHE A 908 -11.81 4.64 34.09
C PHE A 908 -12.21 4.54 35.56
N ASP A 909 -13.01 5.51 36.02
CA ASP A 909 -13.67 5.49 37.34
C ASP A 909 -12.69 5.22 38.50
N CYS A 910 -11.51 5.86 38.49
CA CYS A 910 -10.42 5.53 39.41
C CYS A 910 -10.56 6.12 40.82
N THR A 911 -10.20 5.33 41.83
CA THR A 911 -9.81 5.81 43.15
C THR A 911 -8.29 5.72 43.33
N TRP A 912 -7.65 6.84 43.65
CA TRP A 912 -6.20 6.94 43.83
C TRP A 912 -5.86 7.17 45.29
N GLN A 913 -4.83 6.47 45.77
CA GLN A 913 -4.20 6.73 47.06
C GLN A 913 -2.71 7.00 46.86
N ARG A 914 -2.21 8.01 47.57
CA ARG A 914 -0.79 8.34 47.60
C ARG A 914 -0.24 8.03 48.97
N LEU A 915 0.64 7.04 49.03
CA LEU A 915 1.28 6.57 50.25
C LEU A 915 2.66 7.20 50.35
N GLN A 916 2.91 7.94 51.43
CA GLN A 916 4.19 8.55 51.75
C GLN A 916 4.69 7.98 53.07
N SER A 917 5.97 7.63 53.12
CA SER A 917 6.60 7.16 54.35
C SER A 917 6.95 8.35 55.25
N GLU A 918 6.54 8.28 56.51
CA GLU A 918 6.89 9.26 57.55
C GLU A 918 8.24 8.93 58.21
N THR A 919 8.77 7.74 57.96
CA THR A 919 10.05 7.26 58.50
C THR A 919 11.26 7.69 57.66
N PRO A 920 12.47 7.75 58.26
CA PRO A 920 13.71 8.05 57.54
C PRO A 920 13.95 7.09 56.37
N ALA A 921 14.64 7.58 55.33
CA ALA A 921 15.01 6.77 54.17
C ALA A 921 15.73 5.46 54.57
N GLY A 922 15.36 4.35 53.92
CA GLY A 922 15.99 3.04 54.09
C GLY A 922 15.36 2.10 55.12
N GLN A 923 14.26 2.45 55.79
CA GLN A 923 13.52 1.54 56.68
C GLN A 923 12.20 1.07 56.08
N TRP A 924 11.80 -0.16 56.38
CA TRP A 924 10.49 -0.71 55.99
C TRP A 924 9.41 -0.19 56.95
N GLN A 925 8.32 0.36 56.39
CA GLN A 925 7.15 0.82 57.13
C GLN A 925 5.88 0.22 56.54
N THR A 926 4.95 -0.21 57.40
CA THR A 926 3.61 -0.63 56.95
C THR A 926 2.66 0.57 57.01
N LEU A 927 2.01 0.86 55.89
CA LEU A 927 1.01 1.92 55.75
C LEU A 927 -0.33 1.28 55.44
N SER A 928 -1.38 1.72 56.13
CA SER A 928 -2.74 1.24 55.91
C SER A 928 -3.68 2.42 55.70
N VAL A 929 -4.44 2.40 54.60
CA VAL A 929 -5.39 3.46 54.23
C VAL A 929 -6.73 2.85 53.78
N PRO A 930 -7.87 3.47 54.13
CA PRO A 930 -9.15 3.07 53.58
C PRO A 930 -9.26 3.49 52.10
N LEU A 931 -9.86 2.63 51.28
CA LEU A 931 -10.22 2.88 49.89
C LEU A 931 -11.72 3.14 49.77
N ASP A 932 -12.06 4.31 49.23
CA ASP A 932 -13.41 4.65 48.81
C ASP A 932 -13.71 3.99 47.45
N THR A 933 -14.67 3.07 47.45
CA THR A 933 -15.09 2.33 46.25
C THR A 933 -16.43 2.81 45.70
N GLU A 934 -17.02 3.90 46.20
CA GLU A 934 -18.30 4.42 45.71
C GLU A 934 -18.20 4.85 44.23
N LYS A 935 -17.07 5.44 43.85
CA LYS A 935 -16.79 5.85 42.46
C LYS A 935 -16.66 4.68 41.48
N LEU A 936 -16.49 3.45 41.98
CA LEU A 936 -16.31 2.24 41.16
C LEU A 936 -17.64 1.58 40.77
N GLN A 937 -18.79 2.19 41.10
CA GLN A 937 -20.09 1.68 40.67
C GLN A 937 -20.20 1.79 39.14
N SER A 938 -20.20 0.66 38.44
CA SER A 938 -20.25 0.65 36.98
C SER A 938 -21.62 1.08 36.45
N SER A 939 -21.65 2.09 35.59
CA SER A 939 -22.87 2.65 34.98
C SER A 939 -23.50 1.79 33.85
N GLY A 940 -23.25 0.47 33.84
CA GLY A 940 -23.77 -0.44 32.81
C GLY A 940 -23.67 -1.93 33.19
N GLY A 941 -24.46 -2.78 32.53
CA GLY A 941 -24.57 -4.21 32.83
C GLY A 941 -23.51 -5.13 32.19
N LEU A 942 -22.51 -4.58 31.48
CA LEU A 942 -21.42 -5.37 30.90
C LEU A 942 -20.22 -5.41 31.87
N TYR A 943 -19.61 -6.58 32.02
CA TYR A 943 -18.47 -6.80 32.90
C TYR A 943 -17.26 -5.94 32.50
N ARG A 944 -16.65 -5.25 33.49
CA ARG A 944 -15.40 -4.49 33.36
C ARG A 944 -14.44 -4.95 34.45
N PRO A 945 -13.23 -5.45 34.14
CA PRO A 945 -12.29 -5.86 35.17
C PRO A 945 -11.84 -4.66 36.02
N LEU A 946 -11.76 -4.87 37.34
CA LEU A 946 -11.15 -3.95 38.29
C LEU A 946 -9.69 -4.32 38.48
N LYS A 947 -8.81 -3.33 38.34
CA LYS A 947 -7.36 -3.52 38.47
C LYS A 947 -6.80 -2.64 39.58
N LEU A 948 -6.00 -3.27 40.45
CA LEU A 948 -5.12 -2.60 41.38
C LEU A 948 -3.79 -2.32 40.65
N SER A 949 -3.41 -1.05 40.54
CA SER A 949 -2.22 -0.59 39.84
C SER A 949 -1.23 0.03 40.82
N LEU A 950 0.00 -0.46 40.83
CA LEU A 950 1.11 0.13 41.59
C LEU A 950 1.98 0.99 40.67
N GLN A 951 2.33 2.20 41.10
CA GLN A 951 3.15 3.12 40.32
C GLN A 951 4.06 3.99 41.20
N ASN A 952 5.28 4.24 40.71
CA ASN A 952 6.12 5.34 41.16
C ASN A 952 5.87 6.58 40.25
N PRO A 953 5.20 7.65 40.74
CA PRO A 953 4.89 8.84 39.95
C PRO A 953 6.12 9.71 39.63
N GLY A 954 7.30 9.38 40.20
CA GLY A 954 8.57 10.07 39.99
C GLY A 954 8.92 11.08 41.08
N GLY A 955 10.18 11.55 41.08
CA GLY A 955 10.67 12.65 41.90
C GLY A 955 11.65 12.30 43.03
N GLY A 956 11.65 11.07 43.57
CA GLY A 956 12.41 10.72 44.79
C GLY A 956 13.19 9.39 44.77
N GLY A 957 13.61 8.90 43.60
CA GLY A 957 14.33 7.63 43.46
C GLY A 957 13.44 6.38 43.42
N ALA A 958 14.04 5.20 43.61
CA ALA A 958 13.30 3.92 43.58
C ALA A 958 12.49 3.72 44.87
N ILE A 959 11.32 3.09 44.72
CA ILE A 959 10.42 2.73 45.81
C ILE A 959 10.33 1.22 45.88
N GLU A 960 10.51 0.67 47.08
CA GLU A 960 10.44 -0.77 47.32
C GLU A 960 9.16 -1.10 48.07
N VAL A 961 8.48 -2.16 47.64
CA VAL A 961 7.12 -2.52 48.01
C VAL A 961 7.04 -4.00 48.29
N ASP A 962 6.38 -4.36 49.39
CA ASP A 962 6.14 -5.73 49.83
C ASP A 962 4.78 -5.81 50.56
N ASP A 963 4.31 -7.03 50.85
CA ASP A 963 3.12 -7.32 51.64
C ASP A 963 1.87 -6.51 51.22
N VAL A 964 1.63 -6.37 49.91
CA VAL A 964 0.46 -5.64 49.38
C VAL A 964 -0.82 -6.42 49.68
N SER A 965 -1.71 -5.84 50.47
CA SER A 965 -2.93 -6.48 50.96
C SER A 965 -4.15 -5.58 50.75
N LEU A 966 -5.26 -6.16 50.32
CA LEU A 966 -6.54 -5.48 50.15
C LEU A 966 -7.65 -6.34 50.76
N LYS A 967 -8.25 -5.88 51.86
CA LYS A 967 -9.27 -6.61 52.62
C LYS A 967 -10.49 -5.76 52.91
N ALA A 968 -11.68 -6.38 52.88
CA ALA A 968 -12.89 -5.80 53.44
C ALA A 968 -13.06 -6.27 54.91
N ASP A 969 -14.20 -5.96 55.51
CA ASP A 969 -14.56 -6.40 56.87
C ASP A 969 -14.64 -7.95 57.02
N ASP A 970 -14.75 -8.67 55.90
CA ASP A 970 -14.72 -10.14 55.86
C ASP A 970 -13.32 -10.74 56.06
N ALA A 971 -12.29 -9.89 56.15
CA ALA A 971 -10.87 -10.24 56.26
C ALA A 971 -10.34 -11.14 55.12
N VAL A 972 -11.08 -11.29 54.02
CA VAL A 972 -10.68 -12.06 52.85
C VAL A 972 -9.72 -11.23 52.01
N GLU A 973 -8.52 -11.78 51.77
CA GLU A 973 -7.51 -11.16 50.92
C GLU A 973 -7.94 -11.14 49.45
N ARG A 974 -7.87 -9.97 48.82
CA ARG A 974 -8.22 -9.77 47.40
C ARG A 974 -6.99 -9.69 46.50
N VAL A 975 -5.80 -9.44 47.04
CA VAL A 975 -4.51 -9.47 46.31
C VAL A 975 -3.92 -10.87 46.37
N ALA A 976 -3.75 -11.51 45.22
CA ALA A 976 -3.36 -12.93 45.16
C ALA A 976 -1.84 -13.18 45.26
N ASN A 977 -1.01 -12.19 44.97
CA ASN A 977 0.46 -12.27 45.02
C ASN A 977 1.05 -10.97 45.56
N GLY A 978 0.67 -10.60 46.79
CA GLY A 978 1.05 -9.33 47.43
C GLY A 978 2.47 -9.27 47.97
N GLY A 979 3.03 -10.42 48.35
CA GLY A 979 4.41 -10.55 48.87
C GLY A 979 5.44 -11.01 47.83
N PHE A 980 5.08 -11.05 46.54
CA PHE A 980 5.99 -11.35 45.42
C PHE A 980 6.78 -12.68 45.48
N GLU A 981 6.38 -13.62 46.34
CA GLU A 981 6.95 -14.99 46.46
C GLU A 981 6.91 -15.79 45.15
N GLN A 982 5.97 -15.47 44.27
CA GLN A 982 5.85 -16.06 42.93
C GLN A 982 6.42 -15.15 41.83
N GLY A 983 7.31 -14.22 42.19
CA GLY A 983 7.81 -13.19 41.29
C GLY A 983 6.70 -12.20 40.90
N ASP A 984 6.63 -11.90 39.61
CA ASP A 984 5.62 -11.05 38.97
C ASP A 984 4.34 -11.82 38.57
N ALA A 985 4.12 -13.04 39.07
CA ALA A 985 2.91 -13.79 38.76
C ALA A 985 1.63 -12.99 39.11
N ARG A 986 0.66 -12.99 38.19
CA ARG A 986 -0.60 -12.22 38.22
C ARG A 986 -0.47 -10.70 38.13
N TRP A 987 0.76 -10.19 38.02
CA TRP A 987 1.03 -8.78 37.85
C TRP A 987 1.43 -8.53 36.38
N LEU A 988 0.69 -7.69 35.67
CA LEU A 988 1.00 -7.30 34.29
C LEU A 988 1.65 -5.91 34.27
N PHE A 989 2.84 -5.82 33.70
CA PHE A 989 3.50 -4.55 33.43
C PHE A 989 2.80 -3.77 32.32
N VAL A 990 2.54 -2.48 32.52
CA VAL A 990 1.87 -1.59 31.55
C VAL A 990 2.62 -0.25 31.49
N ALA A 991 2.81 0.31 30.29
CA ALA A 991 3.46 1.59 30.07
C ALA A 991 2.59 2.52 29.20
N ASP A 992 2.48 3.80 29.59
CA ASP A 992 1.70 4.79 28.83
C ASP A 992 2.46 5.32 27.60
N GLN A 993 3.79 5.41 27.71
CA GLN A 993 4.68 5.89 26.66
C GLN A 993 5.27 4.70 25.89
N ASP A 994 5.12 4.68 24.58
CA ASP A 994 5.48 3.55 23.71
C ASP A 994 6.87 3.68 23.07
N LEU A 995 7.44 4.88 22.99
CA LEU A 995 8.72 5.15 22.31
C LEU A 995 9.92 4.39 22.91
N ALA A 996 9.91 4.14 24.22
CA ALA A 996 10.96 3.37 24.88
C ALA A 996 10.89 1.86 24.55
N TRP A 997 9.73 1.39 24.07
CA TRP A 997 9.45 -0.02 23.85
C TRP A 997 9.41 -0.39 22.37
N HIS A 998 9.06 0.57 21.50
CA HIS A 998 8.85 0.33 20.07
C HIS A 998 9.58 1.34 19.17
N ILE A 999 10.13 0.83 18.07
CA ILE A 999 10.81 1.64 17.04
C ILE A 999 9.81 2.27 16.07
N HIS A 1000 8.60 1.71 15.95
CA HIS A 1000 7.52 2.15 15.05
C HIS A 1000 7.87 2.11 13.57
N GLN A 1001 8.71 1.15 13.14
CA GLN A 1001 8.98 0.89 11.72
C GLN A 1001 9.61 -0.50 11.55
N GLN A 1002 8.97 -1.37 10.76
CA GLN A 1002 9.34 -2.79 10.63
C GLN A 1002 10.77 -3.02 10.13
N ALA A 1003 11.22 -2.30 9.10
CA ALA A 1003 12.55 -2.45 8.54
C ALA A 1003 13.65 -1.94 9.50
N VAL A 1004 13.44 -0.80 10.16
CA VAL A 1004 14.38 -0.27 11.17
C VAL A 1004 14.45 -1.22 12.36
N GLU A 1005 13.31 -1.74 12.80
CA GLU A 1005 13.20 -2.73 13.87
C GLU A 1005 13.94 -4.04 13.52
N VAL A 1006 13.73 -4.58 12.32
CA VAL A 1006 14.44 -5.78 11.84
C VAL A 1006 15.93 -5.50 11.69
N PHE A 1007 16.33 -4.34 11.18
CA PHE A 1007 17.74 -3.97 11.11
C PHE A 1007 18.37 -3.82 12.49
N PHE A 1008 17.66 -3.23 13.44
CA PHE A 1008 18.14 -3.08 14.82
C PHE A 1008 18.37 -4.44 15.46
N ALA A 1009 17.42 -5.38 15.36
CA ALA A 1009 17.51 -6.69 16.01
C ALA A 1009 18.39 -7.71 15.25
N GLN A 1010 18.39 -7.66 13.92
CA GLN A 1010 18.94 -8.71 13.04
C GLN A 1010 19.95 -8.20 11.98
N GLY A 1011 20.17 -6.88 11.88
CA GLY A 1011 21.10 -6.27 10.95
C GLY A 1011 20.72 -6.42 9.49
N VAL A 1012 21.72 -6.25 8.60
CA VAL A 1012 21.57 -6.50 7.17
C VAL A 1012 21.10 -7.93 6.88
N LEU A 1013 21.54 -8.92 7.66
CA LEU A 1013 21.11 -10.32 7.49
C LEU A 1013 19.59 -10.48 7.63
N GLY A 1014 18.98 -9.86 8.65
CA GLY A 1014 17.54 -9.86 8.84
C GLY A 1014 16.79 -9.15 7.71
N LEU A 1015 17.29 -7.98 7.28
CA LEU A 1015 16.71 -7.26 6.15
C LEU A 1015 16.75 -8.06 4.85
N LEU A 1016 17.87 -8.76 4.58
CA LEU A 1016 17.99 -9.63 3.43
C LEU A 1016 17.03 -10.83 3.53
N ALA A 1017 16.90 -11.44 4.69
CA ALA A 1017 15.95 -12.53 4.92
C ALA A 1017 14.50 -12.07 4.67
N LEU A 1018 14.11 -10.91 5.22
CA LEU A 1018 12.79 -10.31 5.01
C LEU A 1018 12.56 -9.93 3.53
N GLY A 1019 13.56 -9.34 2.87
CA GLY A 1019 13.52 -9.04 1.44
C GLY A 1019 13.33 -10.30 0.58
N LEU A 1020 14.01 -11.40 0.93
CA LEU A 1020 13.84 -12.70 0.27
C LEU A 1020 12.43 -13.27 0.49
N VAL A 1021 11.84 -13.08 1.67
CA VAL A 1021 10.43 -13.41 1.92
C VAL A 1021 9.55 -12.63 0.95
N TYR A 1022 9.62 -11.29 0.94
CA TYR A 1022 8.79 -10.47 0.04
C TYR A 1022 8.97 -10.82 -1.44
N VAL A 1023 10.20 -10.99 -1.92
CA VAL A 1023 10.48 -11.41 -3.31
C VAL A 1023 9.90 -12.80 -3.59
N GLY A 1024 10.07 -13.74 -2.67
CA GLY A 1024 9.52 -15.09 -2.77
C GLY A 1024 7.99 -15.10 -2.84
N LEU A 1025 7.34 -14.26 -2.04
CA LEU A 1025 5.88 -14.11 -2.01
C LEU A 1025 5.34 -13.43 -3.26
N LEU A 1026 5.96 -12.34 -3.71
CA LEU A 1026 5.57 -11.66 -4.95
C LEU A 1026 5.70 -12.62 -6.14
N ARG A 1027 6.78 -13.40 -6.23
CA ARG A 1027 6.95 -14.42 -7.29
C ARG A 1027 5.90 -15.53 -7.24
N ALA A 1028 5.51 -15.93 -6.03
CA ALA A 1028 4.53 -16.99 -5.79
C ALA A 1028 3.09 -16.53 -6.11
N LEU A 1029 2.72 -15.31 -5.73
CA LEU A 1029 1.35 -14.82 -5.77
C LEU A 1029 1.02 -14.02 -7.04
N TRP A 1030 2.01 -13.38 -7.68
CA TRP A 1030 1.80 -12.55 -8.88
C TRP A 1030 1.26 -13.30 -10.11
N PRO A 1031 1.75 -14.52 -10.46
CA PRO A 1031 1.23 -15.28 -11.60
C PRO A 1031 -0.19 -15.81 -11.39
N ALA A 1032 -0.63 -15.92 -10.14
CA ALA A 1032 -1.93 -16.46 -9.74
C ALA A 1032 -3.05 -15.40 -9.71
N ALA A 1033 -2.86 -14.22 -10.33
CA ALA A 1033 -3.79 -13.08 -10.32
C ALA A 1033 -5.18 -13.33 -10.97
N GLY A 1034 -5.55 -14.57 -11.29
CA GLY A 1034 -6.91 -14.99 -11.64
C GLY A 1034 -7.63 -15.80 -10.55
N ASP A 1035 -6.93 -16.21 -9.49
CA ASP A 1035 -7.48 -16.91 -8.33
C ASP A 1035 -7.69 -15.93 -7.16
N LEU A 1036 -8.93 -15.84 -6.69
CA LEU A 1036 -9.32 -14.99 -5.56
C LEU A 1036 -8.60 -15.38 -4.26
N VAL A 1037 -8.22 -16.65 -4.07
CA VAL A 1037 -7.49 -17.08 -2.87
C VAL A 1037 -6.08 -16.50 -2.87
N SER A 1038 -5.33 -16.67 -3.95
CA SER A 1038 -4.00 -16.06 -4.09
C SER A 1038 -4.04 -14.53 -4.05
N ALA A 1039 -5.07 -13.92 -4.64
CA ALA A 1039 -5.28 -12.48 -4.55
C ALA A 1039 -5.56 -12.01 -3.12
N GLY A 1040 -6.32 -12.77 -2.33
CA GLY A 1040 -6.55 -12.49 -0.91
C GLY A 1040 -5.26 -12.51 -0.10
N TYR A 1041 -4.39 -13.52 -0.28
CA TYR A 1041 -3.08 -13.56 0.40
C TYR A 1041 -2.14 -12.46 -0.10
N ALA A 1042 -2.16 -12.12 -1.39
CA ALA A 1042 -1.42 -10.97 -1.89
C ALA A 1042 -1.89 -9.67 -1.24
N GLY A 1043 -3.21 -9.51 -1.09
CA GLY A 1043 -3.82 -8.42 -0.34
C GLY A 1043 -3.35 -8.38 1.11
N ALA A 1044 -3.32 -9.53 1.78
CA ALA A 1044 -2.82 -9.65 3.16
C ALA A 1044 -1.35 -9.23 3.29
N VAL A 1045 -0.48 -9.61 2.34
CA VAL A 1045 0.94 -9.16 2.31
C VAL A 1045 0.99 -7.63 2.16
N SER A 1046 0.27 -7.09 1.18
CA SER A 1046 0.28 -5.67 0.88
C SER A 1046 -0.23 -4.84 2.05
N ALA A 1047 -1.30 -5.28 2.70
CA ALA A 1047 -1.87 -4.62 3.86
C ALA A 1047 -0.92 -4.66 5.08
N PHE A 1048 -0.37 -5.83 5.40
CA PHE A 1048 0.59 -5.96 6.51
C PHE A 1048 1.86 -5.13 6.29
N PHE A 1049 2.36 -5.11 5.05
CA PHE A 1049 3.51 -4.27 4.66
C PHE A 1049 3.23 -2.78 4.91
N VAL A 1050 2.03 -2.29 4.54
CA VAL A 1050 1.64 -0.89 4.77
C VAL A 1050 1.63 -0.55 6.27
N VAL A 1051 1.12 -1.44 7.13
CA VAL A 1051 1.18 -1.24 8.59
C VAL A 1051 2.64 -1.18 9.07
N GLY A 1052 3.51 -2.05 8.54
CA GLY A 1052 4.94 -2.07 8.87
C GLY A 1052 5.74 -0.83 8.42
N LEU A 1053 5.22 0.00 7.51
CA LEU A 1053 5.89 1.23 7.09
C LEU A 1053 5.97 2.29 8.19
N LEU A 1054 5.05 2.26 9.15
CA LEU A 1054 4.91 3.27 10.20
C LEU A 1054 4.62 2.67 11.60
N GLY A 1055 4.72 1.34 11.71
CA GLY A 1055 4.50 0.60 12.95
C GLY A 1055 5.52 -0.53 13.13
N SER A 1056 5.79 -0.86 14.39
CA SER A 1056 6.52 -2.07 14.76
C SER A 1056 5.57 -3.26 14.69
N THR A 1057 6.00 -4.33 14.01
CA THR A 1057 5.13 -5.47 13.69
C THR A 1057 5.78 -6.82 13.93
N LEU A 1058 7.10 -6.89 14.05
CA LEU A 1058 7.83 -8.15 14.21
C LEU A 1058 8.49 -8.29 15.60
N ASP A 1059 8.36 -7.27 16.45
CA ASP A 1059 8.82 -7.23 17.85
C ASP A 1059 7.83 -7.91 18.78
N ASN A 1060 6.58 -8.09 18.35
CA ASN A 1060 5.60 -8.92 19.02
C ASN A 1060 5.61 -10.36 18.50
N PRO A 1061 5.71 -11.39 19.37
CA PRO A 1061 5.79 -12.78 18.94
C PRO A 1061 4.55 -13.25 18.18
N ARG A 1062 3.35 -12.81 18.56
CA ARG A 1062 2.10 -13.25 17.92
C ARG A 1062 1.95 -12.68 16.52
N LEU A 1063 2.34 -11.42 16.31
CA LEU A 1063 2.31 -10.81 14.98
C LEU A 1063 3.44 -11.31 14.07
N SER A 1064 4.63 -11.50 14.63
CA SER A 1064 5.71 -12.18 13.92
C SER A 1064 5.24 -13.55 13.43
N MET A 1065 4.59 -14.33 14.31
CA MET A 1065 3.99 -15.61 13.94
C MET A 1065 2.86 -15.47 12.90
N LEU A 1066 1.95 -14.51 13.03
CA LEU A 1066 0.90 -14.20 12.05
C LEU A 1066 1.51 -13.95 10.66
N PHE A 1067 2.50 -13.06 10.56
CA PHE A 1067 3.16 -12.70 9.32
C PHE A 1067 3.82 -13.93 8.68
N TYR A 1068 4.72 -14.61 9.38
CA TYR A 1068 5.47 -15.71 8.80
C TYR A 1068 4.56 -16.93 8.51
N SER A 1069 3.59 -17.26 9.38
CA SER A 1069 2.67 -18.38 9.16
C SER A 1069 1.70 -18.10 8.01
N GLY A 1070 1.15 -16.88 7.98
CA GLY A 1070 0.25 -16.39 6.94
C GLY A 1070 0.80 -16.55 5.53
N PHE A 1071 2.13 -16.58 5.40
CA PHE A 1071 2.80 -16.60 4.10
C PHE A 1071 3.61 -17.87 3.85
N LEU A 1072 4.51 -18.28 4.74
CA LEU A 1072 5.31 -19.49 4.52
C LEU A 1072 4.45 -20.76 4.56
N ILE A 1073 3.46 -20.84 5.44
CA ILE A 1073 2.57 -22.01 5.53
C ILE A 1073 1.50 -21.95 4.42
N ALA A 1074 0.80 -20.82 4.25
CA ALA A 1074 -0.23 -20.70 3.23
C ALA A 1074 0.29 -20.93 1.81
N VAL A 1075 1.43 -20.31 1.44
CA VAL A 1075 1.97 -20.42 0.08
C VAL A 1075 2.47 -21.84 -0.21
N THR A 1076 3.05 -22.50 0.79
CA THR A 1076 3.44 -23.91 0.68
C THR A 1076 2.23 -24.83 0.47
N LEU A 1077 1.15 -24.62 1.23
CA LEU A 1077 -0.06 -25.42 1.13
C LEU A 1077 -0.83 -25.16 -0.19
N THR A 1078 -0.75 -23.95 -0.76
CA THR A 1078 -1.49 -23.57 -1.97
C THR A 1078 -0.77 -23.88 -3.28
N LEU A 1079 0.56 -23.73 -3.36
CA LEU A 1079 1.33 -23.86 -4.61
C LEU A 1079 2.01 -25.21 -4.84
N SER A 1080 1.92 -26.15 -3.91
CA SER A 1080 2.31 -27.56 -4.14
C SER A 1080 1.54 -28.23 -5.30
N ARG A 1081 0.52 -27.55 -5.85
CA ARG A 1081 -0.30 -27.96 -6.99
C ARG A 1081 0.32 -27.80 -8.38
N CYS A 1082 1.41 -27.04 -8.54
CA CYS A 1082 1.91 -26.69 -9.88
C CYS A 1082 3.09 -27.56 -10.37
N SER A 1083 3.65 -28.43 -9.52
CA SER A 1083 4.83 -29.23 -9.90
C SER A 1083 4.51 -30.51 -10.69
N GLU A 1084 3.24 -30.90 -10.80
CA GLU A 1084 2.84 -32.11 -11.57
C GLU A 1084 2.43 -31.81 -13.02
N ARG A 1085 2.55 -30.55 -13.47
CA ARG A 1085 2.32 -30.13 -14.88
C ARG A 1085 3.53 -29.41 -15.46
N GLY A 1086 4.73 -29.78 -15.01
CA GLY A 1086 6.00 -29.34 -15.59
C GLY A 1086 6.51 -30.37 -16.57
#